data_AF-A0AAW8U9D1-F1
#
_entry.id   AF-A0AAW8U9D1-F1
#
_cell.length_a   1.000
_cell.length_b   1.000
_cell.length_c   1.000
_cell.angle_alpha   90.00
_cell.angle_beta   90.00
_cell.angle_gamma   90.00
#
_symmetry.space_group_name_H-M   'P 1'
#
loop_
_entity.id
_entity.type
_entity.pdbx_description
1 polymer ?
#
loop_
_entity_poly.entity_id
_entity_poly.type
_entity_poly.pdbx_seq_one_letter_code
_entity_poly.pdbx_strand_id
1 'polypeptide(L)'
;MKKTKWLVALGSLGLMMSSFSVVPFDVLGTEGSSSIVEITESSTAESTKESETISILESQTETKTSETTSSTEEVTTPSESKEKIPLDKKQYVVIKNEKAVIYKDLDFSETINLEAIKSEVLMTEEKVLFEEKTYFVLKNTQDKIIGFADEADIELHENAYLEKIALNKYVSLVSSTPVLYKDLELNRSEVLKLEKGQTFLAKEQFNHLNGQTYYSLFDSKEAFIGFISEKEVTLAGSKGGVYQSFGKYATISSKNGVVWGDFDGKVRNQLKNVYENTYSARGKYHHFDGTIYYSLYDNKNKWIGYVNEKEVNIADGRQGTYQAFDKYAVIKSKNYSIWQNFSWKKKYTSNQFLNRTFVAKGKYHHFNGDVYYSLYDLNDKWYGYINKNGTTLTADSQGSYVSYGKYVSVKNSNGSAWSSFNWNKRHNLKDLANQTFLAKGIYYHANGNDYVSIYDRNNKWYGYVNKDFVKIADGRQGAYQSFGKYVTVTKNNYSLWRNFNWKSLGSSNQVYHQTLIARGKYQHFNGDTYYSLFDRNNKWYGYINANGTSVADGPQGIYQSYGKKVTISKKNYSMWSNFSWKKRHNTSSFMNQTMLARGKYQHFNGSTYLSLYGNNNKWYGYLNEDATSIDAEKLARVQKMLNSKYSSPNFGIYVSSLADNSNASVNGNKIFTAASTGKLPAMYYTQKMINEKKLDPNRKYLYTDAINQMPVYSYMRGGAGILQGKPLGSYYSLDTMLNWTAKYSDNQGANFLGYYGANQYDARMRNEISSIIGRTWYSPFQISARENAMLISAMYRQGGQVMRYMQNTVFDNQRIARDLPVPVAHKIGDVGSYRHDVAVVYAGSPYVLSVMTQNGMSYDTISRISNDVYSIMK
;
A
#
# COMPACT_ATOMS: atom_id res chain seq x y z
N MET A 1 -20.06 -34.59 -20.71
CA MET A 1 -19.55 -35.98 -20.75
C MET A 1 -18.16 -36.00 -20.11
N LYS A 2 -17.81 -37.04 -19.32
CA LYS A 2 -16.50 -37.32 -18.66
C LYS A 2 -15.88 -36.23 -17.74
N LYS A 3 -15.60 -36.62 -16.48
CA LYS A 3 -14.78 -35.88 -15.49
C LYS A 3 -13.29 -36.24 -15.66
N THR A 4 -12.37 -35.38 -15.20
CA THR A 4 -11.01 -35.81 -14.81
C THR A 4 -10.49 -34.93 -13.66
N LYS A 5 -9.81 -35.54 -12.67
CA LYS A 5 -9.09 -34.87 -11.56
C LYS A 5 -7.59 -34.88 -11.83
N TRP A 6 -6.86 -33.84 -11.42
CA TRP A 6 -5.53 -33.89 -10.79
C TRP A 6 -5.43 -32.67 -9.86
N LEU A 7 -5.40 -32.83 -8.54
CA LEU A 7 -4.21 -33.03 -7.69
C LEU A 7 -3.17 -31.88 -7.78
N VAL A 8 -3.01 -31.17 -6.66
CA VAL A 8 -1.89 -30.27 -6.38
C VAL A 8 -1.30 -30.66 -5.02
N ALA A 9 0.02 -30.85 -4.96
CA ALA A 9 0.72 -31.13 -3.71
C ALA A 9 1.16 -29.81 -3.03
N LEU A 10 1.03 -29.75 -1.71
CA LEU A 10 1.55 -28.67 -0.88
C LEU A 10 2.64 -29.23 0.06
N GLY A 11 3.85 -28.72 -0.10
CA GLY A 11 4.98 -29.04 0.78
C GLY A 11 4.92 -28.27 2.09
N SER A 12 5.30 -28.92 3.18
CA SER A 12 5.31 -28.34 4.53
C SER A 12 6.51 -27.44 4.78
N LEU A 13 6.28 -26.32 5.48
CA LEU A 13 7.19 -25.86 6.53
C LEU A 13 6.39 -25.05 7.56
N GLY A 14 6.52 -25.40 8.83
CA GLY A 14 5.73 -24.81 9.91
C GLY A 14 6.42 -23.63 10.60
N LEU A 15 5.62 -22.86 11.34
CA LEU A 15 6.10 -21.90 12.34
C LEU A 15 5.06 -21.82 13.46
N MET A 16 5.50 -21.94 14.70
CA MET A 16 4.65 -21.85 15.90
C MET A 16 4.23 -20.40 16.15
N MET A 17 2.96 -20.18 16.53
CA MET A 17 2.67 -19.18 17.58
C MET A 17 1.30 -19.38 18.24
N SER A 18 1.32 -19.35 19.58
CA SER A 18 0.23 -18.98 20.51
C SER A 18 -1.23 -19.19 20.07
N SER A 19 -1.86 -20.24 20.59
CA SER A 19 -3.31 -20.41 20.59
C SER A 19 -4.00 -19.45 21.56
N PHE A 20 -4.96 -18.67 21.06
CA PHE A 20 -6.15 -18.29 21.83
C PHE A 20 -7.36 -18.37 20.91
N SER A 21 -8.35 -19.17 21.29
CA SER A 21 -9.62 -19.32 20.58
C SER A 21 -10.69 -19.65 21.61
N VAL A 22 -11.66 -18.75 21.75
CA VAL A 22 -12.87 -18.99 22.52
C VAL A 22 -13.99 -19.19 21.50
N VAL A 23 -14.62 -20.37 21.56
CA VAL A 23 -15.84 -20.75 20.83
C VAL A 23 -16.70 -21.58 21.81
N PRO A 24 -18.00 -21.78 21.53
CA PRO A 24 -19.04 -21.42 22.48
C PRO A 24 -19.40 -22.53 23.46
N PHE A 25 -20.32 -22.23 24.37
CA PHE A 25 -21.03 -23.22 25.18
C PHE A 25 -22.54 -23.10 24.93
N ASP A 26 -23.21 -24.26 24.89
CA ASP A 26 -24.65 -24.36 24.63
C ASP A 26 -25.50 -24.37 25.91
N VAL A 27 -26.71 -23.82 25.75
CA VAL A 27 -28.02 -24.20 26.30
C VAL A 27 -28.07 -25.05 27.59
N LEU A 28 -28.69 -24.47 28.64
CA LEU A 28 -29.67 -25.03 29.62
C LEU A 28 -29.71 -24.07 30.83
N GLY A 29 -30.84 -23.70 31.46
CA GLY A 29 -32.27 -23.91 31.22
C GLY A 29 -33.07 -23.44 32.46
N THR A 30 -34.36 -23.02 32.28
CA THR A 30 -35.35 -22.63 33.33
C THR A 30 -34.99 -21.41 34.24
N GLU A 31 -35.90 -20.65 34.87
CA GLU A 31 -37.38 -20.64 34.91
C GLU A 31 -37.98 -19.25 35.29
N GLY A 32 -39.24 -18.96 34.87
CA GLY A 32 -40.12 -17.88 35.39
C GLY A 32 -39.82 -16.42 34.98
N SER A 33 -40.77 -15.47 35.00
CA SER A 33 -42.25 -15.52 35.04
C SER A 33 -42.85 -14.13 34.66
N SER A 34 -44.15 -14.05 34.31
CA SER A 34 -44.96 -12.82 33.99
C SER A 34 -44.46 -11.93 32.83
N SER A 35 -45.16 -11.72 31.71
CA SER A 35 -46.51 -11.15 31.44
C SER A 35 -46.57 -9.59 31.51
N ILE A 36 -47.27 -8.84 30.64
CA ILE A 36 -48.16 -9.22 29.52
C ILE A 36 -48.17 -8.15 28.39
N VAL A 37 -48.22 -8.63 27.13
CA VAL A 37 -48.78 -8.04 25.88
C VAL A 37 -48.75 -6.51 25.60
N GLU A 38 -48.07 -6.13 24.52
CA GLU A 38 -48.52 -5.10 23.56
C GLU A 38 -49.29 -5.76 22.39
N ILE A 39 -50.37 -5.15 21.89
CA ILE A 39 -50.84 -5.34 20.49
C ILE A 39 -51.20 -3.97 19.91
N THR A 40 -50.83 -3.75 18.65
CA THR A 40 -50.99 -2.48 17.92
C THR A 40 -52.21 -2.47 16.98
N GLU A 41 -52.49 -1.29 16.44
CA GLU A 41 -53.62 -0.95 15.58
C GLU A 41 -53.70 -1.79 14.27
N SER A 42 -54.92 -1.90 13.73
CA SER A 42 -55.15 -1.89 12.28
C SER A 42 -56.53 -1.29 11.98
N SER A 43 -56.74 -0.75 10.79
CA SER A 43 -58.01 -0.09 10.44
C SER A 43 -58.34 -0.12 8.93
N THR A 44 -59.64 0.03 8.64
CA THR A 44 -60.27 0.42 7.36
C THR A 44 -60.30 -0.52 6.15
N ALA A 45 -61.44 -0.42 5.44
CA ALA A 45 -61.71 -0.67 4.02
C ALA A 45 -61.86 -2.12 3.49
N GLU A 46 -62.76 -2.43 2.53
CA GLU A 46 -64.07 -1.82 2.15
C GLU A 46 -64.86 -2.76 1.20
N SER A 47 -66.16 -2.48 1.00
CA SER A 47 -66.96 -2.67 -0.24
C SER A 47 -67.63 -4.03 -0.61
N THR A 48 -68.96 -3.96 -0.83
CA THR A 48 -69.76 -4.64 -1.90
C THR A 48 -69.95 -6.18 -1.90
N LYS A 49 -71.03 -6.79 -2.46
CA LYS A 49 -72.23 -6.30 -3.20
C LYS A 49 -73.40 -7.33 -3.14
N GLU A 50 -74.64 -6.84 -3.37
CA GLU A 50 -75.83 -7.45 -4.04
C GLU A 50 -76.31 -8.92 -3.80
N SER A 51 -77.62 -9.08 -3.58
CA SER A 51 -78.48 -10.10 -4.24
C SER A 51 -80.00 -9.77 -4.12
N GLU A 52 -80.84 -10.55 -4.80
CA GLU A 52 -82.22 -10.26 -5.26
C GLU A 52 -83.16 -11.51 -5.08
N THR A 53 -84.51 -11.50 -5.08
CA THR A 53 -85.57 -10.47 -5.23
C THR A 53 -86.98 -11.02 -4.84
N ILE A 54 -87.98 -10.11 -4.65
CA ILE A 54 -89.41 -10.27 -5.07
C ILE A 54 -90.39 -11.24 -4.31
N SER A 55 -91.17 -10.66 -3.38
CA SER A 55 -92.66 -10.55 -3.37
C SER A 55 -93.65 -11.68 -2.94
N ILE A 56 -94.90 -11.21 -2.66
CA ILE A 56 -96.25 -11.84 -2.74
C ILE A 56 -96.87 -12.52 -1.48
N LEU A 57 -97.95 -11.86 -0.96
CA LEU A 57 -99.27 -12.31 -0.41
C LEU A 57 -99.37 -13.52 0.58
N GLU A 58 -100.45 -13.77 1.35
CA GLU A 58 -101.85 -13.27 1.37
C GLU A 58 -102.54 -13.45 2.77
N SER A 59 -103.66 -12.74 3.02
CA SER A 59 -104.89 -13.09 3.81
C SER A 59 -104.84 -13.89 5.15
N GLN A 60 -105.76 -13.79 6.14
CA GLN A 60 -106.96 -12.98 6.50
C GLN A 60 -107.26 -13.29 8.03
N THR A 61 -108.40 -13.14 8.73
CA THR A 61 -109.83 -12.88 8.45
C THR A 61 -110.55 -12.39 9.74
N GLU A 62 -111.48 -11.42 9.63
CA GLU A 62 -112.78 -11.32 10.38
C GLU A 62 -112.83 -11.30 11.94
N THR A 63 -113.86 -10.81 12.66
CA THR A 63 -115.24 -10.24 12.40
C THR A 63 -115.64 -9.29 13.58
N LYS A 64 -116.77 -8.53 13.65
CA LYS A 64 -117.60 -7.74 12.70
C LYS A 64 -118.92 -7.25 13.39
N THR A 65 -119.28 -5.95 13.30
CA THR A 65 -120.63 -5.34 13.61
C THR A 65 -121.17 -5.43 15.07
N SER A 66 -122.15 -4.64 15.57
CA SER A 66 -123.04 -3.57 15.03
C SER A 66 -123.51 -2.57 16.14
N GLU A 67 -124.30 -1.55 15.75
CA GLU A 67 -124.96 -0.49 16.56
C GLU A 67 -126.11 -1.05 17.48
N THR A 68 -126.90 -0.32 18.31
CA THR A 68 -127.39 1.09 18.26
C THR A 68 -128.00 1.59 19.60
N THR A 69 -128.02 2.92 19.82
CA THR A 69 -128.97 3.76 20.62
C THR A 69 -129.60 3.27 21.95
N SER A 70 -129.51 4.11 23.01
CA SER A 70 -130.64 4.95 23.48
C SER A 70 -130.21 5.99 24.54
N SER A 71 -131.06 6.98 24.84
CA SER A 71 -130.81 8.13 25.72
C SER A 71 -131.71 8.18 26.95
N THR A 72 -131.21 8.72 28.07
CA THR A 72 -132.02 9.45 29.07
C THR A 72 -131.18 10.51 29.76
N GLU A 73 -131.80 11.64 30.12
CA GLU A 73 -131.20 12.72 30.90
C GLU A 73 -131.39 12.47 32.40
N GLU A 74 -130.49 12.99 33.26
CA GLU A 74 -130.92 13.70 34.47
C GLU A 74 -129.81 14.63 35.02
N VAL A 75 -130.15 15.42 36.04
CA VAL A 75 -129.47 16.67 36.40
C VAL A 75 -128.82 16.56 37.78
N THR A 76 -127.64 17.17 38.01
CA THR A 76 -127.35 18.15 39.11
C THR A 76 -125.88 18.27 39.55
N THR A 77 -125.46 19.52 39.79
CA THR A 77 -124.38 19.98 40.71
C THR A 77 -122.90 19.65 40.39
N PRO A 78 -121.94 20.49 40.85
CA PRO A 78 -120.60 20.57 40.26
C PRO A 78 -119.58 19.60 40.88
N SER A 79 -118.63 19.17 40.04
CA SER A 79 -117.38 18.53 40.45
C SER A 79 -116.21 19.48 40.18
N GLU A 80 -115.20 19.48 41.06
CA GLU A 80 -113.98 20.27 40.87
C GLU A 80 -113.18 19.73 39.68
N SER A 81 -113.23 20.47 38.56
CA SER A 81 -112.52 20.11 37.34
C SER A 81 -111.02 20.37 37.48
N LYS A 82 -110.22 19.30 37.53
CA LYS A 82 -108.75 19.32 37.37
C LYS A 82 -108.33 19.63 35.91
N GLU A 83 -108.95 20.66 35.33
CA GLU A 83 -108.77 21.05 33.94
C GLU A 83 -107.50 21.89 33.78
N LYS A 84 -106.78 21.65 32.68
CA LYS A 84 -105.54 22.35 32.34
C LYS A 84 -105.86 23.67 31.65
N ILE A 85 -105.57 24.76 32.33
CA ILE A 85 -105.70 26.12 31.83
C ILE A 85 -104.39 26.50 31.14
N PRO A 86 -104.37 26.76 29.81
CA PRO A 86 -103.15 27.17 29.12
C PRO A 86 -102.69 28.57 29.58
N LEU A 87 -101.39 28.82 29.46
CA LEU A 87 -100.76 30.12 29.71
C LEU A 87 -100.65 30.92 28.39
N ASP A 88 -100.74 32.25 28.46
CA ASP A 88 -100.63 33.15 27.29
C ASP A 88 -99.31 33.00 26.51
N LYS A 89 -98.27 32.48 27.18
CA LYS A 89 -96.97 32.10 26.61
C LYS A 89 -96.31 31.02 27.46
N LYS A 90 -95.46 30.22 26.81
CA LYS A 90 -94.50 29.32 27.46
C LYS A 90 -93.61 30.10 28.44
N GLN A 91 -93.45 29.57 29.66
CA GLN A 91 -92.55 30.10 30.69
C GLN A 91 -91.57 29.01 31.12
N TYR A 92 -90.43 29.41 31.67
CA TYR A 92 -89.40 28.53 32.20
C TYR A 92 -89.42 28.56 33.72
N VAL A 93 -89.06 27.46 34.36
CA VAL A 93 -89.35 27.23 35.78
C VAL A 93 -88.07 26.99 36.57
N VAL A 94 -87.90 27.77 37.65
CA VAL A 94 -86.90 27.55 38.70
C VAL A 94 -87.59 27.10 39.97
N ILE A 95 -87.00 26.16 40.69
CA ILE A 95 -87.51 25.65 41.96
C ILE A 95 -86.88 26.49 43.08
N LYS A 96 -87.71 27.19 43.88
CA LYS A 96 -87.25 28.25 44.81
C LYS A 96 -86.32 27.76 45.92
N ASN A 97 -86.54 26.55 46.43
CA ASN A 97 -85.84 26.06 47.62
C ASN A 97 -85.86 24.52 47.73
N GLU A 98 -84.96 23.97 48.56
CA GLU A 98 -84.78 22.51 48.75
C GLU A 98 -85.96 21.78 49.43
N LYS A 99 -86.98 22.50 49.92
CA LYS A 99 -88.20 21.93 50.53
C LYS A 99 -89.41 21.97 49.61
N ALA A 100 -89.25 22.47 48.38
CA ALA A 100 -90.32 22.54 47.40
C ALA A 100 -90.91 21.16 47.10
N VAL A 101 -92.24 21.08 46.98
CA VAL A 101 -92.93 19.81 46.74
C VAL A 101 -93.47 19.77 45.31
N ILE A 102 -92.87 18.90 44.50
CA ILE A 102 -93.31 18.64 43.13
C ILE A 102 -93.95 17.25 43.11
N TYR A 103 -95.21 17.20 42.72
CA TYR A 103 -96.01 15.98 42.66
C TYR A 103 -95.89 15.33 41.28
N LYS A 104 -95.88 14.01 41.24
CA LYS A 104 -95.77 13.21 40.01
C LYS A 104 -97.05 13.27 39.17
N ASP A 105 -98.20 13.29 39.83
CA ASP A 105 -99.53 13.41 39.23
C ASP A 105 -100.46 14.26 40.12
N LEU A 106 -101.61 14.66 39.59
CA LEU A 106 -102.64 15.46 40.26
C LEU A 106 -103.46 14.66 41.28
N ASP A 107 -103.07 13.44 41.62
CA ASP A 107 -103.58 12.71 42.79
C ASP A 107 -102.80 13.05 44.08
N PHE A 108 -101.67 13.78 43.95
CA PHE A 108 -100.77 14.21 45.02
C PHE A 108 -100.16 13.06 45.84
N SER A 109 -100.20 11.81 45.34
CA SER A 109 -99.81 10.60 46.08
C SER A 109 -98.30 10.34 46.09
N GLU A 110 -97.60 10.66 45.00
CA GLU A 110 -96.15 10.54 44.85
C GLU A 110 -95.50 11.89 44.57
N THR A 111 -94.32 12.12 45.15
CA THR A 111 -93.49 13.32 44.93
C THR A 111 -92.19 12.99 44.22
N ILE A 112 -91.62 14.00 43.55
CA ILE A 112 -90.41 13.86 42.74
C ILE A 112 -89.19 14.24 43.56
N ASN A 113 -88.14 13.41 43.50
CA ASN A 113 -86.82 13.77 44.02
C ASN A 113 -86.25 14.95 43.22
N LEU A 114 -86.19 16.13 43.84
CA LEU A 114 -85.70 17.36 43.21
C LEU A 114 -84.31 17.19 42.57
N GLU A 115 -83.41 16.42 43.20
CA GLU A 115 -82.04 16.20 42.70
C GLU A 115 -82.01 15.47 41.35
N ALA A 116 -83.05 14.68 41.03
CA ALA A 116 -83.16 13.97 39.75
C ALA A 116 -83.50 14.90 38.58
N ILE A 117 -84.15 16.03 38.84
CA ILE A 117 -84.65 16.99 37.83
C ILE A 117 -83.91 18.34 37.84
N LYS A 118 -83.09 18.60 38.87
CA LYS A 118 -82.26 19.79 39.10
C LYS A 118 -81.34 20.23 37.94
N SER A 119 -81.07 19.33 36.98
CA SER A 119 -80.26 19.63 35.80
C SER A 119 -81.05 19.75 34.48
N GLU A 120 -82.35 19.45 34.51
CA GLU A 120 -83.26 19.62 33.36
C GLU A 120 -83.69 21.08 33.22
N VAL A 121 -84.03 21.50 32.00
CA VAL A 121 -84.71 22.77 31.75
C VAL A 121 -86.21 22.51 31.90
N LEU A 122 -86.75 22.93 33.05
CA LEU A 122 -88.17 22.81 33.35
C LEU A 122 -88.95 24.00 32.78
N MET A 123 -90.12 23.72 32.23
CA MET A 123 -90.93 24.66 31.46
C MET A 123 -92.40 24.44 31.79
N THR A 124 -93.22 25.47 31.63
CA THR A 124 -94.67 25.37 31.83
C THR A 124 -95.43 26.19 30.78
N GLU A 125 -96.52 25.61 30.32
CA GLU A 125 -97.45 26.16 29.31
C GLU A 125 -98.90 26.04 29.77
N GLU A 126 -99.12 25.40 30.94
CA GLU A 126 -100.42 24.99 31.47
C GLU A 126 -100.36 25.06 33.00
N LYS A 127 -101.47 25.47 33.62
CA LYS A 127 -101.68 25.41 35.07
C LYS A 127 -103.02 24.77 35.40
N VAL A 128 -103.16 24.25 36.60
CA VAL A 128 -104.38 23.64 37.14
C VAL A 128 -104.72 24.35 38.44
N LEU A 129 -106.00 24.73 38.62
CA LEU A 129 -106.49 25.17 39.92
C LEU A 129 -107.06 23.95 40.66
N PHE A 130 -106.65 23.77 41.92
CA PHE A 130 -107.13 22.69 42.78
C PHE A 130 -106.98 23.09 44.25
N GLU A 131 -107.99 22.85 45.09
CA GLU A 131 -108.01 23.22 46.53
C GLU A 131 -107.53 24.67 46.79
N GLU A 132 -108.16 25.63 46.11
CA GLU A 132 -107.84 27.08 46.12
C GLU A 132 -106.40 27.47 45.70
N LYS A 133 -105.58 26.51 45.26
CA LYS A 133 -104.18 26.72 44.86
C LYS A 133 -103.97 26.62 43.35
N THR A 134 -102.90 27.27 42.87
CA THR A 134 -102.41 27.16 41.50
C THR A 134 -101.24 26.16 41.45
N TYR A 135 -101.41 25.07 40.69
CA TYR A 135 -100.34 24.12 40.37
C TYR A 135 -99.94 24.24 38.90
N PHE A 136 -98.66 24.46 38.62
CA PHE A 136 -98.13 24.56 37.27
C PHE A 136 -97.70 23.19 36.75
N VAL A 137 -98.07 22.87 35.50
CA VAL A 137 -97.64 21.64 34.82
C VAL A 137 -96.20 21.84 34.38
N LEU A 138 -95.27 21.09 34.99
CA LEU A 138 -93.86 21.13 34.66
C LEU A 138 -93.58 20.10 33.56
N LYS A 139 -93.11 20.57 32.41
CA LYS A 139 -92.59 19.76 31.31
C LYS A 139 -91.08 19.93 31.18
N ASN A 140 -90.40 18.97 30.56
CA ASN A 140 -89.02 19.13 30.11
C ASN A 140 -88.92 19.45 28.60
N THR A 141 -87.70 19.58 28.09
CA THR A 141 -87.44 19.98 26.68
C THR A 141 -87.74 18.92 25.63
N GLN A 142 -88.30 17.76 26.02
CA GLN A 142 -88.91 16.79 25.12
C GLN A 142 -90.46 16.77 25.22
N ASP A 143 -91.08 17.83 25.75
CA ASP A 143 -92.53 17.97 26.02
C ASP A 143 -93.08 16.95 27.04
N LYS A 144 -92.21 16.14 27.65
CA LYS A 144 -92.58 15.17 28.67
C LYS A 144 -92.97 15.90 29.95
N ILE A 145 -94.17 15.66 30.46
CA ILE A 145 -94.57 16.07 31.81
C ILE A 145 -93.63 15.40 32.82
N ILE A 146 -92.99 16.24 33.62
CA ILE A 146 -92.18 15.85 34.76
C ILE A 146 -93.07 15.74 35.99
N GLY A 147 -93.88 16.76 36.29
CA GLY A 147 -94.77 16.79 37.45
C GLY A 147 -95.56 18.09 37.57
N PHE A 148 -96.09 18.35 38.76
CA PHE A 148 -96.96 19.48 39.09
C PHE A 148 -96.43 20.18 40.35
N ALA A 149 -96.30 21.50 40.32
CA ALA A 149 -95.69 22.28 41.42
C ALA A 149 -96.53 23.49 41.81
N ASP A 150 -96.63 23.76 43.12
CA ASP A 150 -97.33 24.91 43.69
C ASP A 150 -96.64 26.23 43.27
N GLU A 151 -97.42 27.26 42.95
CA GLU A 151 -96.92 28.62 42.66
C GLU A 151 -96.03 29.19 43.79
N ALA A 152 -96.27 28.79 45.04
CA ALA A 152 -95.44 29.15 46.18
C ALA A 152 -94.00 28.62 46.05
N ASP A 153 -93.80 27.47 45.41
CA ASP A 153 -92.54 26.71 45.35
C ASP A 153 -91.68 26.96 44.10
N ILE A 154 -92.22 27.66 43.09
CA ILE A 154 -91.51 27.94 41.83
C ILE A 154 -91.40 29.43 41.47
N GLU A 155 -90.37 29.80 40.72
CA GLU A 155 -90.25 31.07 40.01
C GLU A 155 -90.42 30.86 38.50
N LEU A 156 -91.13 31.79 37.86
CA LEU A 156 -91.46 31.75 36.43
C LEU A 156 -90.65 32.82 35.68
N HIS A 157 -89.90 32.39 34.67
CA HIS A 157 -89.04 33.24 33.86
C HIS A 157 -89.47 33.20 32.39
N GLU A 158 -89.29 34.32 31.66
CA GLU A 158 -89.65 34.39 30.24
C GLU A 158 -88.64 33.72 29.31
N ASN A 159 -87.45 33.39 29.82
CA ASN A 159 -86.33 32.81 29.07
C ASN A 159 -85.68 31.68 29.88
N ALA A 160 -84.96 30.78 29.21
CA ALA A 160 -84.13 29.75 29.85
C ALA A 160 -82.88 30.31 30.58
N TYR A 161 -82.84 31.60 30.91
CA TYR A 161 -81.75 32.24 31.64
C TYR A 161 -82.23 33.33 32.59
N LEU A 162 -81.50 33.51 33.69
CA LEU A 162 -81.72 34.59 34.66
C LEU A 162 -81.16 35.93 34.16
N GLU A 163 -79.98 35.89 33.53
CA GLU A 163 -79.24 37.08 33.13
C GLU A 163 -78.54 36.87 31.78
N LYS A 164 -78.54 37.92 30.94
CA LYS A 164 -77.81 37.99 29.67
C LYS A 164 -76.82 39.16 29.72
N ILE A 165 -75.53 38.84 29.58
CA ILE A 165 -74.42 39.79 29.69
C ILE A 165 -73.70 39.92 28.34
N ALA A 166 -73.44 41.15 27.88
CA ALA A 166 -72.59 41.37 26.72
C ALA A 166 -71.12 41.07 27.07
N LEU A 167 -70.52 40.09 26.39
CA LEU A 167 -69.20 39.55 26.71
C LEU A 167 -68.11 40.03 25.74
N ASN A 168 -68.31 39.81 24.43
CA ASN A 168 -67.39 40.14 23.34
C ASN A 168 -65.91 39.79 23.60
N LYS A 169 -65.65 38.55 24.05
CA LYS A 169 -64.29 38.03 24.29
C LYS A 169 -63.97 36.86 23.38
N TYR A 170 -62.70 36.69 23.03
CA TYR A 170 -62.24 35.46 22.39
C TYR A 170 -62.21 34.31 23.40
N VAL A 171 -62.57 33.11 22.97
CA VAL A 171 -62.56 31.90 23.79
C VAL A 171 -61.99 30.73 23.00
N SER A 172 -61.27 29.83 23.65
CA SER A 172 -60.67 28.65 23.02
C SER A 172 -61.15 27.36 23.66
N LEU A 173 -61.40 26.32 22.86
CA LEU A 173 -61.95 25.03 23.35
C LEU A 173 -60.98 24.27 24.26
N VAL A 174 -61.47 23.68 25.35
CA VAL A 174 -60.67 22.86 26.29
C VAL A 174 -60.54 21.41 25.81
N SER A 175 -61.48 20.91 25.02
CA SER A 175 -61.48 19.56 24.41
C SER A 175 -61.60 19.64 22.87
N SER A 176 -61.44 18.50 22.20
CA SER A 176 -61.76 18.32 20.77
C SER A 176 -63.18 17.80 20.53
N THR A 177 -63.98 17.65 21.59
CA THR A 177 -65.36 17.15 21.57
C THR A 177 -66.20 17.92 22.60
N PRO A 178 -66.34 19.25 22.47
CA PRO A 178 -67.24 20.01 23.34
C PRO A 178 -68.71 19.68 23.05
N VAL A 179 -69.58 19.89 24.03
CA VAL A 179 -71.03 19.79 23.84
C VAL A 179 -71.58 21.15 23.43
N LEU A 180 -71.71 21.34 22.11
CA LEU A 180 -72.43 22.49 21.55
C LEU A 180 -73.94 22.26 21.60
N TYR A 181 -74.67 23.31 21.94
CA TYR A 181 -76.12 23.39 21.95
C TYR A 181 -76.60 24.37 20.87
N LYS A 182 -77.70 24.06 20.19
CA LYS A 182 -78.28 24.94 19.16
C LYS A 182 -79.07 26.11 19.77
N ASP A 183 -79.56 25.91 20.98
CA ASP A 183 -80.42 26.80 21.76
C ASP A 183 -80.04 26.78 23.25
N LEU A 184 -80.69 27.62 24.06
CA LEU A 184 -80.57 27.62 25.52
C LEU A 184 -81.57 26.68 26.20
N GLU A 185 -82.29 25.85 25.44
CA GLU A 185 -83.05 24.71 25.98
C GLU A 185 -82.17 23.44 26.10
N LEU A 186 -80.86 23.60 25.86
CA LEU A 186 -79.84 22.57 25.90
C LEU A 186 -80.07 21.41 24.92
N ASN A 187 -80.76 21.70 23.81
CA ASN A 187 -80.79 20.78 22.67
C ASN A 187 -79.43 20.81 21.96
N ARG A 188 -78.83 19.64 21.77
CA ARG A 188 -77.50 19.54 21.14
C ARG A 188 -77.53 19.97 19.67
N SER A 189 -76.44 20.62 19.24
CA SER A 189 -76.20 20.95 17.83
C SER A 189 -75.64 19.76 17.05
N GLU A 190 -75.60 19.86 15.73
CA GLU A 190 -74.92 18.86 14.88
C GLU A 190 -73.40 18.87 15.10
N VAL A 191 -72.75 17.73 14.86
CA VAL A 191 -71.33 17.53 15.21
C VAL A 191 -70.42 18.21 14.18
N LEU A 192 -70.12 19.48 14.42
CA LEU A 192 -69.02 20.18 13.76
C LEU A 192 -67.68 19.52 14.13
N LYS A 193 -66.78 19.36 13.16
CA LYS A 193 -65.42 18.87 13.40
C LYS A 193 -64.58 19.99 14.01
N LEU A 194 -64.38 19.92 15.34
CA LEU A 194 -63.68 20.93 16.14
C LEU A 194 -62.32 20.42 16.62
N GLU A 195 -61.36 21.32 16.80
CA GLU A 195 -60.05 21.01 17.39
C GLU A 195 -59.87 21.64 18.77
N LYS A 196 -59.13 20.94 19.66
CA LYS A 196 -58.77 21.48 20.96
C LYS A 196 -58.02 22.81 20.81
N GLY A 197 -58.44 23.80 21.58
CA GLY A 197 -57.92 25.16 21.60
C GLY A 197 -58.18 25.98 20.33
N GLN A 198 -59.04 25.51 19.42
CA GLN A 198 -59.63 26.34 18.36
C GLN A 198 -60.38 27.53 18.97
N THR A 199 -60.26 28.71 18.37
CA THR A 199 -60.71 29.98 18.94
C THR A 199 -61.94 30.56 18.23
N PHE A 200 -62.90 30.99 19.04
CA PHE A 200 -64.18 31.59 18.63
C PHE A 200 -64.36 32.94 19.33
N LEU A 201 -65.30 33.75 18.84
CA LEU A 201 -65.76 34.96 19.51
C LEU A 201 -67.00 34.63 20.34
N ALA A 202 -66.91 34.73 21.66
CA ALA A 202 -68.04 34.68 22.57
C ALA A 202 -68.64 36.08 22.71
N LYS A 203 -69.75 36.34 22.01
CA LYS A 203 -70.40 37.66 22.02
C LYS A 203 -71.19 37.91 23.30
N GLU A 204 -71.89 36.91 23.81
CA GLU A 204 -72.85 37.02 24.92
C GLU A 204 -72.64 35.88 25.92
N GLN A 205 -72.84 36.18 27.21
CA GLN A 205 -72.88 35.23 28.32
C GLN A 205 -74.31 35.13 28.86
N PHE A 206 -74.71 33.92 29.23
CA PHE A 206 -76.01 33.59 29.80
C PHE A 206 -75.81 32.86 31.13
N ASN A 207 -76.35 33.43 32.20
CA ASN A 207 -76.43 32.77 33.51
C ASN A 207 -77.75 31.97 33.49
N HIS A 208 -77.65 30.68 33.11
CA HIS A 208 -78.79 29.83 32.74
C HIS A 208 -79.47 29.20 33.97
N LEU A 209 -80.77 28.88 33.87
CA LEU A 209 -81.61 28.49 35.03
C LEU A 209 -81.10 27.25 35.80
N ASN A 210 -80.40 26.31 35.13
CA ASN A 210 -79.75 25.15 35.78
C ASN A 210 -78.48 25.49 36.60
N GLY A 211 -78.22 26.77 36.89
CA GLY A 211 -77.08 27.22 37.69
C GLY A 211 -75.72 27.15 36.98
N GLN A 212 -75.69 27.14 35.64
CA GLN A 212 -74.46 27.09 34.85
C GLN A 212 -74.34 28.26 33.87
N THR A 213 -73.10 28.68 33.58
CA THR A 213 -72.79 29.71 32.59
C THR A 213 -72.67 29.09 31.19
N TYR A 214 -73.31 29.72 30.21
CA TYR A 214 -73.16 29.40 28.78
C TYR A 214 -72.79 30.64 27.97
N TYR A 215 -72.01 30.46 26.90
CA TYR A 215 -71.59 31.53 25.99
C TYR A 215 -72.10 31.27 24.57
N SER A 216 -72.53 32.31 23.84
CA SER A 216 -72.87 32.22 22.42
C SER A 216 -71.62 32.35 21.54
N LEU A 217 -71.26 31.29 20.80
CA LEU A 217 -70.06 31.24 19.96
C LEU A 217 -70.31 31.71 18.52
N PHE A 218 -69.34 32.44 17.98
CA PHE A 218 -69.29 32.90 16.59
C PHE A 218 -67.93 32.61 15.95
N ASP A 219 -67.90 32.34 14.64
CA ASP A 219 -66.66 32.20 13.86
C ASP A 219 -66.12 33.56 13.34
N SER A 220 -65.03 33.52 12.57
CA SER A 220 -64.39 34.69 11.97
C SER A 220 -65.13 35.33 10.79
N LYS A 221 -66.29 34.78 10.40
CA LYS A 221 -67.26 35.42 9.50
C LYS A 221 -68.46 35.99 10.27
N GLU A 222 -68.40 35.95 11.60
CA GLU A 222 -69.51 36.23 12.51
C GLU A 222 -70.74 35.33 12.31
N ALA A 223 -70.56 34.12 11.75
CA ALA A 223 -71.60 33.11 11.73
C ALA A 223 -71.77 32.52 13.14
N PHE A 224 -73.01 32.35 13.59
CA PHE A 224 -73.33 31.71 14.87
C PHE A 224 -73.06 30.20 14.80
N ILE A 225 -72.40 29.66 15.83
CA ILE A 225 -71.92 28.26 15.89
C ILE A 225 -72.72 27.43 16.92
N GLY A 226 -73.29 28.08 17.94
CA GLY A 226 -74.01 27.43 19.03
C GLY A 226 -73.69 28.05 20.39
N PHE A 227 -74.38 27.57 21.41
CA PHE A 227 -74.07 27.85 22.81
C PHE A 227 -73.12 26.77 23.35
N ILE A 228 -72.16 27.16 24.18
CA ILE A 228 -71.21 26.25 24.84
C ILE A 228 -71.19 26.52 26.35
N SER A 229 -70.90 25.51 27.17
CA SER A 229 -70.65 25.75 28.60
C SER A 229 -69.33 26.49 28.80
N GLU A 230 -69.29 27.45 29.72
CA GLU A 230 -68.06 28.13 30.17
C GLU A 230 -66.96 27.14 30.57
N LYS A 231 -67.33 25.99 31.15
CA LYS A 231 -66.42 24.93 31.61
C LYS A 231 -65.68 24.21 30.48
N GLU A 232 -66.17 24.30 29.24
CA GLU A 232 -65.55 23.67 28.06
C GLU A 232 -64.65 24.64 27.27
N VAL A 233 -64.53 25.89 27.72
CA VAL A 233 -63.71 26.92 27.06
C VAL A 233 -62.73 27.57 28.04
N THR A 234 -61.86 28.41 27.49
CA THR A 234 -60.99 29.30 28.28
C THR A 234 -60.93 30.65 27.58
N LEU A 235 -61.11 31.74 28.36
CA LEU A 235 -60.99 33.10 27.85
C LEU A 235 -59.59 33.34 27.26
N ALA A 236 -59.54 33.79 26.01
CA ALA A 236 -58.31 34.13 25.30
C ALA A 236 -58.12 35.66 25.30
N GLY A 237 -56.93 36.12 25.69
CA GLY A 237 -56.60 37.55 25.74
C GLY A 237 -56.41 38.24 24.39
N SER A 238 -56.54 37.51 23.28
CA SER A 238 -56.49 38.04 21.90
C SER A 238 -57.12 37.04 20.92
N LYS A 239 -57.32 37.47 19.67
CA LYS A 239 -57.74 36.61 18.55
C LYS A 239 -56.77 35.47 18.21
N GLY A 240 -55.56 35.44 18.79
CA GLY A 240 -54.63 34.30 18.68
C GLY A 240 -55.01 33.06 19.48
N GLY A 241 -56.01 33.15 20.36
CA GLY A 241 -56.40 32.04 21.23
C GLY A 241 -55.49 31.84 22.43
N VAL A 242 -55.67 30.70 23.11
CA VAL A 242 -54.84 30.30 24.25
C VAL A 242 -53.55 29.59 23.80
N TYR A 243 -52.50 29.69 24.62
CA TYR A 243 -51.26 28.92 24.42
C TYR A 243 -51.53 27.42 24.61
N GLN A 244 -51.26 26.63 23.57
CA GLN A 244 -51.19 25.17 23.69
C GLN A 244 -49.73 24.71 23.68
N SER A 245 -49.29 23.96 24.68
CA SER A 245 -47.91 23.43 24.73
C SER A 245 -47.68 22.45 23.57
N PHE A 246 -46.64 22.70 22.76
CA PHE A 246 -46.33 21.95 21.55
C PHE A 246 -44.96 21.27 21.59
N GLY A 247 -43.93 21.96 22.12
CA GLY A 247 -42.65 21.33 22.50
C GLY A 247 -41.76 20.77 21.38
N LYS A 248 -42.01 21.09 20.11
CA LYS A 248 -41.24 20.57 18.96
C LYS A 248 -40.23 21.58 18.40
N TYR A 249 -39.61 21.26 17.27
CA TYR A 249 -38.79 22.16 16.46
C TYR A 249 -39.48 22.48 15.13
N ALA A 250 -39.22 23.68 14.61
CA ALA A 250 -39.76 24.19 13.35
C ALA A 250 -38.62 24.76 12.50
N THR A 251 -38.46 24.23 11.29
CA THR A 251 -37.52 24.73 10.28
C THR A 251 -38.26 25.63 9.31
N ILE A 252 -37.84 26.89 9.13
CA ILE A 252 -38.51 27.84 8.22
C ILE A 252 -38.40 27.35 6.76
N SER A 253 -39.53 27.03 6.14
CA SER A 253 -39.60 26.45 4.79
C SER A 253 -39.98 27.45 3.69
N SER A 254 -40.52 28.62 4.04
CA SER A 254 -40.81 29.71 3.11
C SER A 254 -39.87 30.93 3.27
N LYS A 255 -39.49 31.57 2.16
CA LYS A 255 -38.88 32.92 2.17
C LYS A 255 -39.92 34.04 2.16
N ASN A 256 -41.12 33.72 1.69
CA ASN A 256 -42.23 34.64 1.50
C ASN A 256 -43.13 34.60 2.74
N GLY A 257 -43.60 35.75 3.20
CA GLY A 257 -44.33 35.87 4.46
C GLY A 257 -43.49 36.47 5.58
N VAL A 258 -44.09 36.54 6.77
CA VAL A 258 -43.60 37.38 7.89
C VAL A 258 -43.59 36.62 9.21
N VAL A 259 -42.74 37.08 10.11
CA VAL A 259 -42.76 36.70 11.52
C VAL A 259 -43.56 37.78 12.26
N TRP A 260 -44.67 37.40 12.89
CA TRP A 260 -45.54 38.32 13.62
C TRP A 260 -45.05 38.55 15.06
N GLY A 261 -45.33 39.74 15.61
CA GLY A 261 -44.99 40.18 16.97
C GLY A 261 -46.17 40.23 17.94
N ASP A 262 -47.37 40.05 17.43
CA ASP A 262 -48.65 39.83 18.11
C ASP A 262 -49.60 39.19 17.07
N PHE A 263 -50.87 39.00 17.42
CA PHE A 263 -51.87 38.49 16.50
C PHE A 263 -52.63 39.60 15.76
N ASP A 264 -52.35 40.87 16.07
CA ASP A 264 -53.12 42.03 15.64
C ASP A 264 -52.54 42.70 14.38
N GLY A 265 -51.48 42.12 13.81
CA GLY A 265 -50.89 42.50 12.51
C GLY A 265 -49.54 43.18 12.62
N LYS A 266 -48.89 43.19 13.79
CA LYS A 266 -47.56 43.77 13.95
C LYS A 266 -46.49 42.86 13.38
N VAL A 267 -45.91 43.23 12.25
CA VAL A 267 -44.74 42.54 11.69
C VAL A 267 -43.52 42.74 12.59
N ARG A 268 -42.88 41.63 12.99
CA ARG A 268 -41.68 41.60 13.84
C ARG A 268 -40.41 41.26 13.07
N ASN A 269 -40.52 40.44 12.01
CA ASN A 269 -39.43 40.17 11.07
C ASN A 269 -39.99 39.68 9.72
N GLN A 270 -39.14 39.53 8.72
CA GLN A 270 -39.45 38.96 7.40
C GLN A 270 -38.91 37.52 7.32
N LEU A 271 -39.66 36.55 6.77
CA LEU A 271 -39.22 35.15 6.80
C LEU A 271 -37.90 34.91 6.04
N LYS A 272 -37.64 35.65 4.95
CA LYS A 272 -36.35 35.66 4.25
C LYS A 272 -35.12 35.89 5.16
N ASN A 273 -35.28 36.55 6.31
CA ASN A 273 -34.21 36.83 7.27
C ASN A 273 -33.95 35.67 8.25
N VAL A 274 -34.88 34.72 8.35
CA VAL A 274 -34.83 33.54 9.26
C VAL A 274 -34.96 32.21 8.50
N TYR A 275 -35.03 32.26 7.17
CA TYR A 275 -35.20 31.15 6.25
C TYR A 275 -34.19 30.01 6.48
N GLU A 276 -34.65 28.77 6.24
CA GLU A 276 -33.94 27.50 6.48
C GLU A 276 -33.55 27.20 7.94
N ASN A 277 -33.56 28.18 8.85
CA ASN A 277 -33.14 27.97 10.23
C ASN A 277 -34.19 27.22 11.05
N THR A 278 -33.73 26.48 12.06
CA THR A 278 -34.58 25.71 12.97
C THR A 278 -34.69 26.37 14.34
N TYR A 279 -35.93 26.54 14.78
CA TYR A 279 -36.31 27.16 16.05
C TYR A 279 -37.07 26.16 16.94
N SER A 280 -37.14 26.43 18.24
CA SER A 280 -37.99 25.70 19.18
C SER A 280 -39.41 26.27 19.08
N ALA A 281 -40.35 25.45 18.63
CA ALA A 281 -41.78 25.78 18.56
C ALA A 281 -42.44 25.38 19.88
N ARG A 282 -42.61 26.35 20.79
CA ARG A 282 -43.07 26.09 22.16
C ARG A 282 -44.58 26.00 22.27
N GLY A 283 -45.27 26.99 21.69
CA GLY A 283 -46.74 27.05 21.68
C GLY A 283 -47.31 26.86 20.27
N LYS A 284 -48.37 26.05 20.15
CA LYS A 284 -49.35 26.10 19.05
C LYS A 284 -50.46 27.07 19.47
N TYR A 285 -50.90 27.90 18.54
CA TYR A 285 -52.01 28.85 18.70
C TYR A 285 -52.96 28.65 17.52
N HIS A 286 -54.27 28.55 17.77
CA HIS A 286 -55.28 28.51 16.72
C HIS A 286 -55.91 29.89 16.68
N HIS A 287 -55.54 30.71 15.70
CA HIS A 287 -56.09 32.06 15.58
C HIS A 287 -57.53 32.01 15.06
N PHE A 288 -58.31 33.03 15.39
CA PHE A 288 -59.74 33.16 15.09
C PHE A 288 -60.09 33.02 13.60
N ASP A 289 -59.19 33.42 12.68
CA ASP A 289 -59.33 33.22 11.22
C ASP A 289 -59.12 31.77 10.74
N GLY A 290 -58.93 30.82 11.66
CA GLY A 290 -58.64 29.41 11.36
C GLY A 290 -57.16 29.12 11.08
N THR A 291 -56.29 30.12 11.09
CA THR A 291 -54.84 29.92 10.88
C THR A 291 -54.16 29.42 12.15
N ILE A 292 -53.32 28.40 12.03
CA ILE A 292 -52.47 27.94 13.12
C ILE A 292 -51.11 28.65 13.06
N TYR A 293 -50.66 29.13 14.22
CA TYR A 293 -49.38 29.79 14.41
C TYR A 293 -48.53 29.08 15.48
N TYR A 294 -47.22 29.04 15.25
CA TYR A 294 -46.24 28.55 16.21
C TYR A 294 -45.41 29.69 16.80
N SER A 295 -45.27 29.70 18.14
CA SER A 295 -44.39 30.64 18.84
C SER A 295 -42.95 30.10 18.88
N LEU A 296 -42.06 30.78 18.16
CA LEU A 296 -40.69 30.32 17.87
C LEU A 296 -39.63 31.00 18.75
N TYR A 297 -38.67 30.20 19.22
CA TYR A 297 -37.55 30.65 20.06
C TYR A 297 -36.21 30.11 19.52
N ASP A 298 -35.12 30.86 19.69
CA ASP A 298 -33.76 30.41 19.35
C ASP A 298 -33.05 29.63 20.48
N ASN A 299 -31.81 29.22 20.22
CA ASN A 299 -30.94 28.52 21.19
C ASN A 299 -30.50 29.36 22.39
N LYS A 300 -30.73 30.68 22.38
CA LYS A 300 -30.48 31.59 23.51
C LYS A 300 -31.76 31.90 24.28
N ASN A 301 -32.83 31.14 24.03
CA ASN A 301 -34.18 31.38 24.52
C ASN A 301 -34.79 32.72 24.08
N LYS A 302 -34.22 33.40 23.08
CA LYS A 302 -34.80 34.65 22.56
C LYS A 302 -36.03 34.32 21.73
N TRP A 303 -37.14 34.97 22.05
CA TRP A 303 -38.37 34.87 21.28
C TRP A 303 -38.21 35.55 19.91
N ILE A 304 -38.50 34.79 18.85
CA ILE A 304 -38.37 35.22 17.46
C ILE A 304 -39.68 35.83 16.98
N GLY A 305 -40.82 35.19 17.27
CA GLY A 305 -42.16 35.65 16.95
C GLY A 305 -43.15 34.50 16.72
N TYR A 306 -44.31 34.82 16.18
CA TYR A 306 -45.28 33.84 15.67
C TYR A 306 -45.09 33.63 14.15
N VAL A 307 -45.18 32.39 13.68
CA VAL A 307 -45.07 32.02 12.25
C VAL A 307 -46.17 31.04 11.89
N ASN A 308 -46.75 31.14 10.68
CA ASN A 308 -47.83 30.26 10.23
C ASN A 308 -47.33 28.81 10.10
N GLU A 309 -48.16 27.82 10.44
CA GLU A 309 -47.79 26.40 10.27
C GLU A 309 -47.38 26.05 8.83
N LYS A 310 -47.96 26.74 7.83
CA LYS A 310 -47.71 26.51 6.40
C LYS A 310 -46.37 27.08 5.92
N GLU A 311 -45.69 27.87 6.76
CA GLU A 311 -44.40 28.51 6.47
C GLU A 311 -43.21 27.78 7.14
N VAL A 312 -43.49 26.68 7.87
CA VAL A 312 -42.50 25.86 8.56
C VAL A 312 -42.68 24.37 8.27
N ASN A 313 -41.58 23.62 8.33
CA ASN A 313 -41.63 22.16 8.43
C ASN A 313 -41.31 21.76 9.88
N ILE A 314 -42.18 20.96 10.50
CA ILE A 314 -42.01 20.51 11.89
C ILE A 314 -41.05 19.31 11.97
N ALA A 315 -40.25 19.27 13.04
CA ALA A 315 -39.35 18.18 13.39
C ALA A 315 -39.37 17.92 14.89
N ASP A 316 -39.32 16.65 15.31
CA ASP A 316 -39.25 16.27 16.73
C ASP A 316 -37.85 16.48 17.33
N GLY A 317 -36.82 16.54 16.48
CA GLY A 317 -35.42 16.64 16.90
C GLY A 317 -34.77 17.99 16.62
N ARG A 318 -33.77 18.34 17.44
CA ARG A 318 -33.00 19.60 17.40
C ARG A 318 -32.32 19.88 16.05
N GLN A 319 -32.15 18.87 15.20
CA GLN A 319 -31.60 18.99 13.85
C GLN A 319 -32.51 19.69 12.83
N GLY A 320 -33.81 19.84 13.13
CA GLY A 320 -34.77 20.32 12.14
C GLY A 320 -35.02 19.30 11.04
N THR A 321 -35.56 19.78 9.91
CA THR A 321 -35.89 18.93 8.77
C THR A 321 -34.72 18.77 7.79
N TYR A 322 -34.71 17.62 7.09
CA TYR A 322 -33.78 17.38 5.98
C TYR A 322 -34.08 18.36 4.83
N GLN A 323 -33.05 19.01 4.31
CA GLN A 323 -33.11 19.82 3.10
C GLN A 323 -32.19 19.18 2.06
N ALA A 324 -32.74 18.82 0.88
CA ALA A 324 -31.96 18.34 -0.25
C ALA A 324 -30.91 19.38 -0.68
N PHE A 325 -29.75 18.93 -1.15
CA PHE A 325 -28.62 19.83 -1.38
C PHE A 325 -27.72 19.45 -2.57
N ASP A 326 -27.35 18.17 -2.66
CA ASP A 326 -26.64 17.55 -3.79
C ASP A 326 -25.52 18.43 -4.36
N LYS A 327 -24.55 18.73 -3.49
CA LYS A 327 -23.27 19.37 -3.83
C LYS A 327 -22.10 18.50 -3.37
N TYR A 328 -20.96 18.65 -4.04
CA TYR A 328 -19.73 18.03 -3.59
C TYR A 328 -19.08 18.87 -2.49
N ALA A 329 -18.72 18.24 -1.37
CA ALA A 329 -18.09 18.86 -0.22
C ALA A 329 -16.72 18.21 0.04
N VAL A 330 -15.67 19.03 0.07
CA VAL A 330 -14.29 18.63 0.39
C VAL A 330 -14.02 18.92 1.86
N ILE A 331 -13.60 17.93 2.65
CA ILE A 331 -13.20 18.18 4.05
C ILE A 331 -11.85 18.91 4.06
N LYS A 332 -11.79 20.10 4.67
CA LYS A 332 -10.57 20.94 4.71
C LYS A 332 -10.00 21.16 6.11
N SER A 333 -10.83 21.05 7.14
CA SER A 333 -10.43 21.28 8.53
C SER A 333 -10.31 19.95 9.29
N LYS A 334 -9.23 19.76 10.06
CA LYS A 334 -8.93 18.51 10.79
C LYS A 334 -9.72 18.31 12.08
N ASN A 335 -10.26 19.39 12.64
CA ASN A 335 -10.69 19.45 14.06
C ASN A 335 -12.19 19.21 14.26
N TYR A 336 -12.90 18.76 13.22
CA TYR A 336 -14.34 18.47 13.27
C TYR A 336 -14.60 16.98 13.50
N SER A 337 -15.67 16.67 14.24
CA SER A 337 -16.21 15.32 14.34
C SER A 337 -17.22 15.07 13.21
N ILE A 338 -17.32 13.82 12.76
CA ILE A 338 -18.36 13.34 11.85
C ILE A 338 -19.28 12.44 12.68
N TRP A 339 -20.54 12.82 12.80
CA TRP A 339 -21.50 12.23 13.74
C TRP A 339 -22.37 11.15 13.09
N GLN A 340 -22.73 10.12 13.86
CA GLN A 340 -23.72 9.11 13.48
C GLN A 340 -25.15 9.64 13.65
N ASN A 341 -25.38 10.52 14.64
CA ASN A 341 -26.68 11.11 14.92
C ASN A 341 -26.51 12.48 15.59
N PHE A 342 -27.62 13.21 15.72
CA PHE A 342 -27.66 14.51 16.39
C PHE A 342 -27.73 14.41 17.93
N SER A 343 -27.71 13.18 18.47
CA SER A 343 -27.36 12.88 19.87
C SER A 343 -25.84 12.91 20.11
N TRP A 344 -25.05 13.41 19.14
CA TRP A 344 -23.59 13.54 19.19
C TRP A 344 -22.83 12.21 19.38
N LYS A 345 -23.38 11.08 18.94
CA LYS A 345 -22.60 9.84 18.83
C LYS A 345 -21.56 9.99 17.71
N LYS A 346 -20.28 10.03 18.05
CA LYS A 346 -19.18 10.20 17.09
C LYS A 346 -19.00 8.95 16.24
N LYS A 347 -18.95 9.11 14.91
CA LYS A 347 -18.70 8.03 13.95
C LYS A 347 -17.24 8.05 13.47
N TYR A 348 -16.76 9.22 13.08
CA TYR A 348 -15.38 9.45 12.61
C TYR A 348 -14.86 10.83 13.01
N THR A 349 -13.59 11.11 12.71
CA THR A 349 -12.98 12.45 12.76
C THR A 349 -12.65 12.93 11.35
N SER A 350 -12.83 14.23 11.10
CA SER A 350 -12.55 14.86 9.80
C SER A 350 -11.10 14.68 9.32
N ASN A 351 -10.12 14.61 10.24
CA ASN A 351 -8.73 14.32 9.91
C ASN A 351 -8.52 12.97 9.20
N GLN A 352 -9.36 11.95 9.45
CA GLN A 352 -9.29 10.65 8.74
C GLN A 352 -9.64 10.77 7.24
N PHE A 353 -10.32 11.85 6.87
CA PHE A 353 -10.83 12.10 5.52
C PHE A 353 -10.39 13.48 4.99
N LEU A 354 -9.26 14.01 5.49
CA LEU A 354 -8.77 15.33 5.08
C LEU A 354 -8.50 15.39 3.57
N ASN A 355 -8.99 16.45 2.93
CA ASN A 355 -9.08 16.66 1.49
C ASN A 355 -9.98 15.69 0.71
N ARG A 356 -10.62 14.69 1.32
CA ARG A 356 -11.59 13.81 0.64
C ARG A 356 -12.82 14.61 0.23
N THR A 357 -13.28 14.35 -0.98
CA THR A 357 -14.56 14.84 -1.53
C THR A 357 -15.66 13.83 -1.21
N PHE A 358 -16.84 14.33 -0.85
CA PHE A 358 -18.07 13.56 -0.62
C PHE A 358 -19.24 14.24 -1.33
N VAL A 359 -20.32 13.50 -1.59
CA VAL A 359 -21.63 14.06 -1.94
C VAL A 359 -22.32 14.47 -0.65
N ALA A 360 -22.57 15.76 -0.47
CA ALA A 360 -23.44 16.27 0.57
C ALA A 360 -24.89 16.25 0.06
N LYS A 361 -25.54 15.07 0.13
CA LYS A 361 -26.93 14.87 -0.38
C LYS A 361 -27.96 15.72 0.38
N GLY A 362 -27.66 16.10 1.61
CA GLY A 362 -28.56 16.97 2.38
C GLY A 362 -27.83 17.84 3.39
N LYS A 363 -28.49 18.94 3.75
CA LYS A 363 -28.12 19.84 4.82
C LYS A 363 -29.19 19.88 5.91
N TYR A 364 -28.78 20.19 7.13
CA TYR A 364 -29.63 20.36 8.31
C TYR A 364 -29.17 21.64 9.01
N HIS A 365 -30.06 22.62 9.15
CA HIS A 365 -29.81 23.80 9.99
C HIS A 365 -30.20 23.43 11.41
N HIS A 366 -29.25 22.95 12.20
CA HIS A 366 -29.52 22.44 13.54
C HIS A 366 -29.74 23.62 14.51
N PHE A 367 -30.65 23.46 15.47
CA PHE A 367 -31.08 24.48 16.44
C PHE A 367 -29.94 25.15 17.20
N ASN A 368 -28.77 24.51 17.34
CA ASN A 368 -27.58 25.12 17.94
C ASN A 368 -26.98 26.29 17.11
N GLY A 369 -27.46 26.55 15.89
CA GLY A 369 -26.98 27.60 14.99
C GLY A 369 -25.95 27.12 13.96
N ASP A 370 -25.54 25.85 13.99
CA ASP A 370 -24.66 25.25 12.98
C ASP A 370 -25.44 24.57 11.85
N VAL A 371 -24.88 24.60 10.65
CA VAL A 371 -25.36 23.80 9.51
C VAL A 371 -24.54 22.52 9.40
N TYR A 372 -25.20 21.38 9.29
CA TYR A 372 -24.57 20.06 9.11
C TYR A 372 -24.88 19.44 7.75
N TYR A 373 -23.87 18.90 7.08
CA TYR A 373 -24.00 18.16 5.82
C TYR A 373 -23.98 16.65 6.07
N SER A 374 -24.93 15.92 5.48
CA SER A 374 -24.94 14.46 5.47
C SER A 374 -24.11 13.94 4.29
N LEU A 375 -22.98 13.31 4.60
CA LEU A 375 -21.96 12.92 3.62
C LEU A 375 -22.15 11.50 3.08
N TYR A 376 -21.99 11.35 1.76
CA TYR A 376 -22.04 10.08 1.03
C TYR A 376 -20.84 9.99 0.07
N ASP A 377 -20.45 8.78 -0.34
CA ASP A 377 -19.64 8.59 -1.57
C ASP A 377 -20.55 8.43 -2.81
N LEU A 378 -19.96 8.27 -3.99
CA LEU A 378 -20.67 8.03 -5.25
C LEU A 378 -21.28 6.62 -5.38
N ASN A 379 -21.14 5.76 -4.37
CA ASN A 379 -21.79 4.45 -4.27
C ASN A 379 -22.93 4.48 -3.24
N ASP A 380 -23.42 5.67 -2.89
CA ASP A 380 -24.44 5.94 -1.87
C ASP A 380 -24.12 5.42 -0.45
N LYS A 381 -22.85 5.12 -0.17
CA LYS A 381 -22.42 4.75 1.18
C LYS A 381 -22.37 5.99 2.06
N TRP A 382 -23.15 5.98 3.14
CA TRP A 382 -23.26 7.11 4.07
C TRP A 382 -22.14 7.16 5.12
N TYR A 383 -21.48 8.31 5.24
CA TYR A 383 -20.33 8.56 6.12
C TYR A 383 -20.67 9.30 7.41
N GLY A 384 -21.75 10.07 7.48
CA GLY A 384 -22.19 10.78 8.69
C GLY A 384 -22.43 12.27 8.49
N TYR A 385 -22.79 12.96 9.58
CA TYR A 385 -23.06 14.40 9.59
C TYR A 385 -21.80 15.19 9.99
N ILE A 386 -21.34 16.13 9.16
CA ILE A 386 -20.24 17.05 9.47
C ILE A 386 -20.75 18.50 9.53
N ASN A 387 -20.20 19.33 10.42
CA ASN A 387 -20.45 20.77 10.39
C ASN A 387 -19.89 21.36 9.07
N LYS A 388 -20.70 22.20 8.40
CA LYS A 388 -20.38 22.91 7.15
C LYS A 388 -18.99 23.58 7.17
N ASN A 389 -18.62 24.21 8.29
CA ASN A 389 -17.37 24.95 8.46
C ASN A 389 -16.12 24.03 8.50
N GLY A 390 -16.32 22.71 8.61
CA GLY A 390 -15.26 21.72 8.39
C GLY A 390 -14.94 21.44 6.91
N THR A 391 -15.75 21.99 5.99
CA THR A 391 -15.77 21.64 4.56
C THR A 391 -15.64 22.87 3.66
N THR A 392 -15.39 22.62 2.37
CA THR A 392 -15.48 23.61 1.30
C THR A 392 -16.16 22.96 0.10
N LEU A 393 -17.12 23.66 -0.51
CA LEU A 393 -17.84 23.13 -1.66
C LEU A 393 -16.96 23.16 -2.92
N THR A 394 -17.25 22.27 -3.86
CA THR A 394 -16.58 22.15 -5.17
C THR A 394 -17.63 21.88 -6.24
N ALA A 395 -17.35 22.28 -7.49
CA ALA A 395 -18.27 22.07 -8.61
C ALA A 395 -18.44 20.57 -8.93
N ASP A 396 -17.34 19.83 -8.94
CA ASP A 396 -17.26 18.47 -9.47
C ASP A 396 -16.74 17.44 -8.45
N SER A 397 -16.95 16.15 -8.76
CA SER A 397 -16.63 15.01 -7.90
C SER A 397 -15.13 14.75 -7.63
N GLN A 398 -14.20 15.32 -8.42
CA GLN A 398 -12.77 15.14 -8.18
C GLN A 398 -12.21 15.92 -6.98
N GLY A 399 -12.90 16.96 -6.53
CA GLY A 399 -12.42 17.84 -5.47
C GLY A 399 -11.31 18.79 -5.88
N SER A 400 -10.72 19.45 -4.87
CA SER A 400 -9.62 20.40 -5.09
C SER A 400 -8.33 19.68 -5.48
N TYR A 401 -7.53 20.33 -6.34
CA TYR A 401 -6.10 20.03 -6.47
C TYR A 401 -5.41 20.13 -5.10
N VAL A 402 -4.62 19.11 -4.75
CA VAL A 402 -3.70 19.14 -3.60
C VAL A 402 -2.27 18.95 -4.13
N SER A 403 -1.36 19.86 -3.77
CA SER A 403 0.05 19.74 -4.16
C SER A 403 0.69 18.50 -3.53
N TYR A 404 1.44 17.73 -4.33
CA TYR A 404 1.93 16.41 -3.94
C TYR A 404 3.45 16.27 -4.14
N GLY A 405 3.98 16.69 -5.30
CA GLY A 405 5.41 16.84 -5.56
C GLY A 405 6.25 15.57 -5.38
N LYS A 406 5.70 14.38 -5.64
CA LYS A 406 6.42 13.09 -5.49
C LYS A 406 6.77 12.48 -6.84
N TYR A 407 7.90 11.79 -6.91
CA TYR A 407 8.18 10.90 -8.03
C TYR A 407 7.42 9.58 -7.84
N VAL A 408 6.87 9.04 -8.91
CA VAL A 408 6.09 7.81 -8.91
C VAL A 408 6.47 6.96 -10.12
N SER A 409 6.58 5.65 -9.95
CA SER A 409 6.77 4.70 -11.06
C SER A 409 5.46 3.94 -11.32
N VAL A 410 5.05 3.84 -12.58
CA VAL A 410 3.78 3.19 -12.96
C VAL A 410 3.89 1.67 -12.83
N LYS A 411 2.91 1.03 -12.20
CA LYS A 411 2.81 -0.44 -12.12
C LYS A 411 2.30 -1.00 -13.45
N ASN A 412 2.90 -2.08 -13.94
CA ASN A 412 2.35 -2.82 -15.09
C ASN A 412 0.95 -3.35 -14.72
N SER A 413 -0.08 -2.85 -15.40
CA SER A 413 -1.49 -3.14 -15.11
C SER A 413 -2.36 -2.89 -16.35
N ASN A 414 -3.57 -3.44 -16.35
CA ASN A 414 -4.60 -3.14 -17.36
C ASN A 414 -5.28 -1.77 -17.16
N GLY A 415 -4.82 -0.95 -16.21
CA GLY A 415 -5.39 0.37 -15.93
C GLY A 415 -5.12 1.39 -17.04
N SER A 416 -5.73 2.57 -16.90
CA SER A 416 -5.57 3.70 -17.82
C SER A 416 -5.08 4.96 -17.11
N ALA A 417 -4.40 5.83 -17.85
CA ALA A 417 -4.25 7.24 -17.53
C ALA A 417 -5.35 8.03 -18.25
N TRP A 418 -6.06 8.90 -17.52
CA TRP A 418 -7.25 9.59 -17.99
C TRP A 418 -6.96 11.06 -18.36
N SER A 419 -7.63 11.60 -19.38
CA SER A 419 -7.53 13.02 -19.77
C SER A 419 -8.48 13.93 -18.97
N SER A 420 -9.42 13.34 -18.24
CA SER A 420 -10.44 14.05 -17.45
C SER A 420 -11.08 13.08 -16.46
N PHE A 421 -11.78 13.59 -15.44
CA PHE A 421 -12.57 12.76 -14.52
C PHE A 421 -13.88 12.22 -15.13
N ASN A 422 -14.21 12.62 -16.36
CA ASN A 422 -15.21 11.97 -17.22
C ASN A 422 -14.68 10.66 -17.87
N TRP A 423 -13.60 10.08 -17.33
CA TRP A 423 -13.00 8.80 -17.74
C TRP A 423 -12.66 8.63 -19.24
N ASN A 424 -12.39 9.74 -19.93
CA ASN A 424 -11.81 9.72 -21.27
C ASN A 424 -10.36 9.21 -21.21
N LYS A 425 -10.07 8.07 -21.87
CA LYS A 425 -8.73 7.43 -21.83
C LYS A 425 -7.71 8.23 -22.62
N ARG A 426 -6.52 8.43 -22.03
CA ARG A 426 -5.37 9.11 -22.65
C ARG A 426 -4.23 8.14 -23.02
N HIS A 427 -3.88 7.22 -22.11
CA HIS A 427 -2.88 6.15 -22.35
C HIS A 427 -3.27 4.88 -21.59
N ASN A 428 -2.78 3.71 -22.03
CA ASN A 428 -2.85 2.48 -21.23
C ASN A 428 -1.64 2.43 -20.29
N LEU A 429 -1.79 1.94 -19.05
CA LEU A 429 -0.68 1.92 -18.09
C LEU A 429 0.40 0.88 -18.40
N LYS A 430 0.14 -0.06 -19.32
CA LYS A 430 1.16 -0.93 -19.92
C LYS A 430 2.22 -0.14 -20.68
N ASP A 431 1.78 0.86 -21.46
CA ASP A 431 2.64 1.66 -22.33
C ASP A 431 3.59 2.55 -21.50
N LEU A 432 3.13 2.92 -20.30
CA LEU A 432 3.88 3.72 -19.31
C LEU A 432 4.58 2.84 -18.25
N ALA A 433 4.47 1.51 -18.32
CA ALA A 433 4.81 0.62 -17.22
C ALA A 433 6.30 0.68 -16.85
N ASN A 434 6.57 0.69 -15.53
CA ASN A 434 7.89 0.78 -14.92
C ASN A 434 8.68 2.08 -15.21
N GLN A 435 8.12 3.02 -15.98
CA GLN A 435 8.66 4.36 -16.17
C GLN A 435 8.35 5.25 -14.95
N THR A 436 9.10 6.33 -14.77
CA THR A 436 8.99 7.23 -13.61
C THR A 436 8.57 8.63 -14.03
N PHE A 437 7.57 9.17 -13.34
CA PHE A 437 6.96 10.48 -13.58
C PHE A 437 6.97 11.32 -12.31
N LEU A 438 6.83 12.64 -12.47
CA LEU A 438 6.54 13.55 -11.36
C LEU A 438 5.02 13.66 -11.20
N ALA A 439 4.49 13.14 -10.09
CA ALA A 439 3.12 13.38 -9.64
C ALA A 439 3.06 14.76 -8.97
N LYS A 440 2.69 15.79 -9.74
CA LYS A 440 2.67 17.18 -9.23
C LYS A 440 1.60 17.38 -8.15
N GLY A 441 0.40 16.86 -8.39
CA GLY A 441 -0.72 16.95 -7.48
C GLY A 441 -1.57 15.69 -7.44
N ILE A 442 -2.40 15.61 -6.40
CA ILE A 442 -3.29 14.52 -6.07
C ILE A 442 -4.73 15.05 -5.87
N TYR A 443 -5.70 14.23 -6.26
CA TYR A 443 -7.14 14.50 -6.18
C TYR A 443 -7.80 13.36 -5.41
N TYR A 444 -8.60 13.70 -4.41
CA TYR A 444 -9.26 12.74 -3.53
C TYR A 444 -10.74 12.66 -3.90
N HIS A 445 -11.02 11.89 -4.95
CA HIS A 445 -12.32 11.86 -5.63
C HIS A 445 -13.42 11.27 -4.74
N ALA A 446 -14.66 11.68 -5.00
CA ALA A 446 -15.87 11.19 -4.32
C ALA A 446 -16.25 9.72 -4.66
N ASN A 447 -15.46 9.02 -5.47
CA ASN A 447 -15.63 7.57 -5.76
C ASN A 447 -14.73 6.70 -4.86
N GLY A 448 -14.24 7.27 -3.75
CA GLY A 448 -13.31 6.62 -2.81
C GLY A 448 -11.84 6.57 -3.26
N ASN A 449 -11.55 6.72 -4.55
CA ASN A 449 -10.20 6.55 -5.09
C ASN A 449 -9.36 7.85 -5.06
N ASP A 450 -8.04 7.68 -5.07
CA ASP A 450 -7.07 8.78 -5.18
C ASP A 450 -6.46 8.81 -6.59
N TYR A 451 -6.35 9.99 -7.19
CA TYR A 451 -5.77 10.14 -8.53
C TYR A 451 -4.61 11.13 -8.53
N VAL A 452 -3.45 10.71 -9.05
CA VAL A 452 -2.26 11.55 -9.22
C VAL A 452 -2.15 12.06 -10.66
N SER A 453 -1.81 13.34 -10.80
CA SER A 453 -1.58 13.99 -12.10
C SER A 453 -0.10 13.92 -12.47
N ILE A 454 0.25 13.13 -13.50
CA ILE A 454 1.63 12.72 -13.81
C ILE A 454 2.26 13.44 -15.01
N TYR A 455 3.54 13.79 -14.88
CA TYR A 455 4.32 14.58 -15.83
C TYR A 455 5.71 13.96 -16.08
N ASP A 456 6.25 14.09 -17.29
CA ASP A 456 7.63 13.67 -17.60
C ASP A 456 8.68 14.77 -17.34
N ARG A 457 9.95 14.47 -17.67
CA ARG A 457 11.10 15.38 -17.51
C ARG A 457 11.00 16.67 -18.33
N ASN A 458 10.25 16.65 -19.44
CA ASN A 458 10.00 17.79 -20.31
C ASN A 458 8.76 18.57 -19.85
N ASN A 459 8.23 18.29 -18.65
CA ASN A 459 6.99 18.86 -18.11
C ASN A 459 5.72 18.52 -18.94
N LYS A 460 5.78 17.53 -19.84
CA LYS A 460 4.63 17.08 -20.62
C LYS A 460 3.71 16.22 -19.74
N TRP A 461 2.40 16.41 -19.89
CA TRP A 461 1.37 15.76 -19.07
C TRP A 461 0.80 14.46 -19.69
N TYR A 462 0.72 13.41 -18.86
CA TYR A 462 0.30 12.06 -19.27
C TYR A 462 -1.05 11.63 -18.71
N GLY A 463 -1.71 12.45 -17.90
CA GLY A 463 -3.07 12.18 -17.40
C GLY A 463 -3.18 12.08 -15.88
N TYR A 464 -4.38 11.75 -15.44
CA TYR A 464 -4.70 11.32 -14.08
C TYR A 464 -4.62 9.79 -13.98
N VAL A 465 -3.86 9.29 -13.02
CA VAL A 465 -3.68 7.84 -12.79
C VAL A 465 -4.14 7.51 -11.37
N ASN A 466 -4.89 6.43 -11.19
CA ASN A 466 -5.23 5.94 -9.85
C ASN A 466 -3.93 5.64 -9.08
N LYS A 467 -3.80 6.21 -7.89
CA LYS A 467 -2.66 6.08 -6.98
C LYS A 467 -2.26 4.62 -6.74
N ASP A 468 -3.21 3.70 -6.72
CA ASP A 468 -2.93 2.27 -6.51
C ASP A 468 -2.28 1.59 -7.72
N PHE A 469 -2.31 2.20 -8.91
CA PHE A 469 -1.55 1.77 -10.08
C PHE A 469 -0.17 2.45 -10.21
N VAL A 470 0.28 3.21 -9.20
CA VAL A 470 1.67 3.68 -9.11
C VAL A 470 2.35 3.21 -7.82
N LYS A 471 3.68 3.25 -7.81
CA LYS A 471 4.52 3.06 -6.61
C LYS A 471 5.28 4.36 -6.38
N ILE A 472 5.15 4.93 -5.19
CA ILE A 472 5.91 6.13 -4.79
C ILE A 472 7.40 5.80 -4.80
N ALA A 473 8.21 6.73 -5.28
CA ALA A 473 9.66 6.64 -5.34
C ALA A 473 10.31 7.64 -4.38
N ASP A 474 11.45 7.27 -3.79
CA ASP A 474 12.18 8.10 -2.84
C ASP A 474 12.82 9.34 -3.50
N GLY A 475 12.88 9.38 -4.83
CA GLY A 475 13.46 10.46 -5.62
C GLY A 475 13.38 10.22 -7.13
N ARG A 476 14.16 11.00 -7.89
CA ARG A 476 14.19 10.97 -9.36
C ARG A 476 14.52 9.60 -9.95
N GLN A 477 15.14 8.69 -9.20
CA GLN A 477 15.48 7.33 -9.63
C GLN A 477 14.31 6.40 -9.90
N GLY A 478 13.10 6.76 -9.46
CA GLY A 478 11.97 5.84 -9.51
C GLY A 478 12.04 4.77 -8.44
N ALA A 479 10.97 3.99 -8.33
CA ALA A 479 10.89 2.94 -7.33
C ALA A 479 11.74 1.73 -7.73
N TYR A 480 12.40 1.09 -6.75
CA TYR A 480 13.15 -0.15 -6.96
C TYR A 480 12.30 -1.22 -7.68
N GLN A 481 12.83 -1.73 -8.79
CA GLN A 481 12.34 -2.88 -9.54
C GLN A 481 13.34 -4.03 -9.34
N SER A 482 12.85 -5.20 -8.88
CA SER A 482 13.70 -6.39 -8.83
C SER A 482 14.03 -6.85 -10.25
N PHE A 483 15.30 -7.12 -10.53
CA PHE A 483 15.77 -7.46 -11.87
C PHE A 483 16.50 -8.81 -11.89
N GLY A 484 17.47 -9.00 -10.97
CA GLY A 484 18.10 -10.30 -10.73
C GLY A 484 18.80 -10.94 -11.94
N LYS A 485 19.28 -10.13 -12.89
CA LYS A 485 19.96 -10.63 -14.10
C LYS A 485 21.47 -10.50 -14.01
N TYR A 486 22.18 -11.40 -14.67
CA TYR A 486 23.60 -11.22 -14.94
C TYR A 486 23.80 -10.16 -16.02
N VAL A 487 24.81 -9.31 -15.83
CA VAL A 487 25.21 -8.28 -16.78
C VAL A 487 26.73 -8.30 -16.93
N THR A 488 27.23 -8.27 -18.16
CA THR A 488 28.65 -8.03 -18.44
C THR A 488 28.85 -6.54 -18.64
N VAL A 489 29.89 -5.96 -18.05
CA VAL A 489 30.25 -4.54 -18.24
C VAL A 489 30.94 -4.39 -19.60
N THR A 490 30.32 -3.68 -20.55
CA THR A 490 30.77 -3.61 -21.95
C THR A 490 31.33 -2.26 -22.38
N LYS A 491 31.32 -1.25 -21.50
CA LYS A 491 31.98 0.04 -21.72
C LYS A 491 33.01 0.32 -20.62
N ASN A 492 34.21 0.72 -21.04
CA ASN A 492 35.27 1.18 -20.16
C ASN A 492 35.03 2.66 -19.77
N ASN A 493 35.63 3.12 -18.68
CA ASN A 493 35.50 4.47 -18.12
C ASN A 493 34.05 4.99 -17.92
N TYR A 494 33.08 4.10 -17.72
CA TYR A 494 31.69 4.45 -17.49
C TYR A 494 31.46 4.77 -16.01
N SER A 495 30.76 5.87 -15.68
CA SER A 495 30.59 6.32 -14.30
C SER A 495 29.85 5.31 -13.42
N LEU A 496 30.39 5.06 -12.22
CA LEU A 496 29.73 4.30 -11.15
C LEU A 496 29.28 5.27 -10.05
N TRP A 497 28.00 5.21 -9.68
CA TRP A 497 27.37 6.16 -8.76
C TRP A 497 27.04 5.52 -7.41
N ARG A 498 27.25 6.27 -6.32
CA ARG A 498 26.92 5.91 -4.93
C ARG A 498 25.44 6.15 -4.61
N ASN A 499 24.84 7.12 -5.28
CA ASN A 499 23.44 7.51 -5.14
C ASN A 499 23.01 8.33 -6.37
N PHE A 500 21.71 8.60 -6.47
CA PHE A 500 21.12 9.38 -7.55
C PHE A 500 21.19 10.91 -7.34
N ASN A 501 21.98 11.35 -6.35
CA ASN A 501 22.49 12.72 -6.24
C ASN A 501 23.88 12.84 -6.92
N TRP A 502 24.22 11.90 -7.81
CA TRP A 502 25.46 11.85 -8.60
C TRP A 502 26.76 11.89 -7.77
N LYS A 503 26.76 11.36 -6.54
CA LYS A 503 28.00 11.16 -5.79
C LYS A 503 28.78 9.98 -6.37
N SER A 504 29.95 10.21 -6.96
CA SER A 504 30.72 9.18 -7.66
C SER A 504 31.33 8.10 -6.74
N LEU A 505 31.63 6.94 -7.33
CA LEU A 505 32.48 5.85 -6.82
C LEU A 505 33.70 5.59 -7.74
N GLY A 506 33.92 6.42 -8.76
CA GLY A 506 34.88 6.19 -9.84
C GLY A 506 34.21 5.69 -11.12
N SER A 507 34.90 4.86 -11.89
CA SER A 507 34.42 4.35 -13.18
C SER A 507 34.55 2.83 -13.32
N SER A 508 33.96 2.30 -14.40
CA SER A 508 33.84 0.87 -14.68
C SER A 508 35.15 0.12 -14.92
N ASN A 509 36.31 0.81 -14.99
CA ASN A 509 37.61 0.24 -15.32
C ASN A 509 37.96 -1.04 -14.53
N GLN A 510 37.73 -1.03 -13.21
CA GLN A 510 38.00 -2.16 -12.30
C GLN A 510 37.13 -3.41 -12.55
N VAL A 511 36.02 -3.27 -13.29
CA VAL A 511 35.05 -4.33 -13.60
C VAL A 511 34.80 -4.48 -15.10
N TYR A 512 35.61 -3.83 -15.95
CA TYR A 512 35.42 -3.85 -17.39
C TYR A 512 35.55 -5.28 -17.95
N HIS A 513 34.60 -5.67 -18.83
CA HIS A 513 34.38 -7.03 -19.32
C HIS A 513 34.03 -8.11 -18.26
N GLN A 514 33.95 -7.81 -16.97
CA GLN A 514 33.52 -8.77 -15.95
C GLN A 514 31.99 -8.93 -15.95
N THR A 515 31.53 -10.10 -15.49
CA THR A 515 30.10 -10.39 -15.31
C THR A 515 29.72 -10.24 -13.84
N LEU A 516 28.72 -9.41 -13.58
CA LEU A 516 28.17 -9.07 -12.27
C LEU A 516 26.67 -9.36 -12.24
N ILE A 517 26.04 -9.34 -11.06
CA ILE A 517 24.58 -9.44 -10.93
C ILE A 517 23.96 -8.06 -10.70
N ALA A 518 23.07 -7.66 -11.62
CA ALA A 518 22.25 -6.47 -11.50
C ALA A 518 20.99 -6.82 -10.69
N ARG A 519 21.02 -6.55 -9.38
CA ARG A 519 19.91 -6.91 -8.48
C ARG A 519 18.69 -6.02 -8.67
N GLY A 520 18.91 -4.70 -8.64
CA GLY A 520 17.87 -3.70 -8.84
C GLY A 520 18.00 -2.99 -10.19
N LYS A 521 16.85 -2.76 -10.83
CA LYS A 521 16.65 -1.86 -11.97
C LYS A 521 15.93 -0.60 -11.50
N TYR A 522 16.32 0.54 -12.06
CA TYR A 522 15.74 1.85 -11.80
C TYR A 522 15.54 2.56 -13.15
N GLN A 523 14.30 2.93 -13.48
CA GLN A 523 14.07 3.84 -14.61
C GLN A 523 14.02 5.27 -14.05
N HIS A 524 15.13 5.98 -14.19
CA HIS A 524 15.32 7.29 -13.62
C HIS A 524 14.59 8.34 -14.48
N PHE A 525 14.07 9.40 -13.83
CA PHE A 525 13.24 10.46 -14.42
C PHE A 525 13.93 11.20 -15.57
N ASN A 526 15.27 11.18 -15.65
CA ASN A 526 16.00 11.71 -16.81
C ASN A 526 15.82 10.87 -18.10
N GLY A 527 15.18 9.69 -18.04
CA GLY A 527 14.95 8.78 -19.17
C GLY A 527 15.94 7.61 -19.27
N ASP A 528 16.98 7.57 -18.44
CA ASP A 528 17.94 6.46 -18.40
C ASP A 528 17.48 5.30 -17.50
N THR A 529 17.90 4.09 -17.85
CA THR A 529 17.86 2.94 -16.94
C THR A 529 19.19 2.82 -16.19
N TYR A 530 19.14 2.60 -14.88
CA TYR A 530 20.29 2.26 -14.05
C TYR A 530 20.15 0.88 -13.40
N TYR A 531 21.29 0.19 -13.24
CA TYR A 531 21.43 -1.10 -12.58
C TYR A 531 22.31 -1.00 -11.34
N SER A 532 21.89 -1.63 -10.24
CA SER A 532 22.70 -1.77 -9.02
C SER A 532 23.52 -3.06 -9.05
N LEU A 533 24.85 -2.94 -9.13
CA LEU A 533 25.77 -4.04 -9.46
C LEU A 533 26.42 -4.68 -8.24
N PHE A 534 26.48 -6.02 -8.22
CA PHE A 534 27.13 -6.81 -7.17
C PHE A 534 27.98 -7.95 -7.76
N ASP A 535 29.06 -8.35 -7.07
CA ASP A 535 29.81 -9.58 -7.39
C ASP A 535 29.33 -10.82 -6.60
N ARG A 536 30.02 -11.95 -6.81
CA ARG A 536 29.77 -13.23 -6.12
C ARG A 536 29.91 -13.17 -4.60
N ASN A 537 30.69 -12.23 -4.08
CA ASN A 537 30.96 -12.05 -2.66
C ASN A 537 29.93 -11.09 -2.00
N ASN A 538 28.90 -10.67 -2.74
CA ASN A 538 27.95 -9.60 -2.39
C ASN A 538 28.58 -8.19 -2.31
N LYS A 539 29.83 -7.98 -2.75
CA LYS A 539 30.40 -6.63 -2.78
C LYS A 539 29.66 -5.81 -3.83
N TRP A 540 29.18 -4.64 -3.42
CA TRP A 540 28.47 -3.69 -4.26
C TRP A 540 29.45 -2.74 -4.97
N TYR A 541 29.21 -2.46 -6.25
CA TYR A 541 30.08 -1.62 -7.08
C TYR A 541 29.46 -0.25 -7.43
N GLY A 542 28.19 -0.03 -7.11
CA GLY A 542 27.47 1.21 -7.44
C GLY A 542 26.27 0.99 -8.37
N TYR A 543 25.66 2.10 -8.74
CA TYR A 543 24.71 2.20 -9.85
C TYR A 543 25.44 2.55 -11.15
N ILE A 544 25.23 1.77 -12.20
CA ILE A 544 25.70 2.06 -13.58
C ILE A 544 24.49 2.35 -14.47
N ASN A 545 24.64 3.16 -15.52
CA ASN A 545 23.65 3.23 -16.59
C ASN A 545 23.66 1.91 -17.38
N ALA A 546 22.49 1.38 -17.75
CA ALA A 546 22.35 0.15 -18.52
C ALA A 546 23.20 0.13 -19.81
N ASN A 547 23.36 1.27 -20.48
CA ASN A 547 24.15 1.43 -21.70
C ASN A 547 25.67 1.18 -21.51
N GLY A 548 26.15 1.15 -20.26
CA GLY A 548 27.51 0.69 -19.91
C GLY A 548 27.68 -0.83 -19.83
N THR A 549 26.59 -1.58 -20.03
CA THR A 549 26.51 -3.03 -19.80
C THR A 549 25.78 -3.76 -20.94
N SER A 550 25.82 -5.09 -20.90
CA SER A 550 24.94 -5.95 -21.69
C SER A 550 24.41 -7.06 -20.80
N VAL A 551 23.10 -7.33 -20.88
CA VAL A 551 22.47 -8.43 -20.13
C VAL A 551 22.96 -9.76 -20.71
N ALA A 552 23.23 -10.72 -19.83
CA ALA A 552 23.68 -12.06 -20.18
C ALA A 552 22.65 -13.12 -19.77
N ASP A 553 22.55 -14.19 -20.56
CA ASP A 553 21.59 -15.28 -20.34
C ASP A 553 21.88 -16.11 -19.08
N GLY A 554 23.11 -16.02 -18.54
CA GLY A 554 23.56 -16.77 -17.38
C GLY A 554 24.86 -16.25 -16.78
N PRO A 555 25.37 -16.90 -15.72
CA PRO A 555 26.53 -16.44 -14.96
C PRO A 555 27.83 -16.39 -15.77
N GLN A 556 27.90 -17.04 -16.93
CA GLN A 556 29.05 -16.98 -17.85
C GLN A 556 29.29 -15.62 -18.50
N GLY A 557 28.29 -14.73 -18.50
CA GLY A 557 28.36 -13.46 -19.22
C GLY A 557 28.11 -13.58 -20.72
N ILE A 558 28.38 -12.51 -21.45
CA ILE A 558 28.33 -12.52 -22.91
C ILE A 558 29.60 -13.14 -23.51
N TYR A 559 29.50 -13.65 -24.74
CA TYR A 559 30.67 -14.01 -25.55
C TYR A 559 31.54 -12.78 -25.81
N GLN A 560 32.84 -12.89 -25.55
CA GLN A 560 33.84 -11.89 -25.89
C GLN A 560 34.80 -12.49 -26.92
N SER A 561 35.02 -11.83 -28.06
CA SER A 561 35.99 -12.29 -29.06
C SER A 561 37.40 -12.35 -28.46
N TYR A 562 38.20 -13.34 -28.89
CA TYR A 562 39.57 -13.52 -28.38
C TYR A 562 40.57 -13.90 -29.48
N GLY A 563 40.26 -14.94 -30.28
CA GLY A 563 40.96 -15.24 -31.53
C GLY A 563 42.41 -15.75 -31.42
N LYS A 564 42.90 -16.07 -30.22
CA LYS A 564 44.31 -16.47 -29.99
C LYS A 564 44.54 -17.98 -30.12
N LYS A 565 45.78 -18.37 -30.37
CA LYS A 565 46.23 -19.76 -30.21
C LYS A 565 46.67 -20.00 -28.76
N VAL A 566 46.18 -21.06 -28.13
CA VAL A 566 46.49 -21.42 -26.75
C VAL A 566 46.89 -22.89 -26.65
N THR A 567 47.97 -23.19 -25.92
CA THR A 567 48.45 -24.56 -25.68
C THR A 567 47.90 -25.06 -24.34
N ILE A 568 47.38 -26.29 -24.29
CA ILE A 568 46.90 -26.89 -23.03
C ILE A 568 48.11 -27.32 -22.19
N SER A 569 48.32 -26.61 -21.07
CA SER A 569 49.54 -26.67 -20.24
C SER A 569 49.35 -27.39 -18.90
N LYS A 570 48.11 -27.60 -18.44
CA LYS A 570 47.83 -28.24 -17.13
C LYS A 570 46.93 -29.47 -17.26
N LYS A 571 47.35 -30.58 -16.66
CA LYS A 571 46.60 -31.84 -16.57
C LYS A 571 45.36 -31.71 -15.68
N ASN A 572 44.44 -32.67 -15.80
CA ASN A 572 43.28 -32.90 -14.95
C ASN A 572 42.16 -31.84 -14.95
N TYR A 573 42.24 -30.76 -15.74
CA TYR A 573 41.14 -29.81 -15.88
C TYR A 573 40.00 -30.39 -16.74
N SER A 574 38.75 -30.19 -16.32
CA SER A 574 37.57 -30.54 -17.11
C SER A 574 37.32 -29.52 -18.22
N MET A 575 37.00 -30.02 -19.42
CA MET A 575 36.47 -29.24 -20.53
C MET A 575 34.95 -29.45 -20.57
N TRP A 576 34.18 -28.38 -20.65
CA TRP A 576 32.73 -28.38 -20.45
C TRP A 576 31.97 -28.21 -21.77
N SER A 577 30.81 -28.87 -21.89
CA SER A 577 29.90 -28.68 -23.02
C SER A 577 28.92 -27.51 -22.84
N ASN A 578 28.76 -27.02 -21.61
CA ASN A 578 27.94 -25.86 -21.26
C ASN A 578 28.38 -25.29 -19.90
N PHE A 579 27.83 -24.13 -19.54
CA PHE A 579 28.04 -23.50 -18.22
C PHE A 579 27.12 -24.05 -17.11
N SER A 580 26.38 -25.12 -17.40
CA SER A 580 25.75 -26.01 -16.42
C SER A 580 26.70 -27.15 -15.99
N TRP A 581 27.99 -27.00 -16.27
CA TRP A 581 29.07 -27.94 -15.90
C TRP A 581 28.90 -29.38 -16.40
N LYS A 582 28.21 -29.59 -17.54
CA LYS A 582 28.20 -30.91 -18.20
C LYS A 582 29.57 -31.19 -18.84
N LYS A 583 30.39 -32.00 -18.16
CA LYS A 583 31.73 -32.41 -18.62
C LYS A 583 31.68 -33.03 -20.03
N ARG A 584 32.67 -32.71 -20.86
CA ARG A 584 32.82 -33.19 -22.24
C ARG A 584 34.15 -33.93 -22.43
N HIS A 585 35.25 -33.32 -22.00
CA HIS A 585 36.60 -33.91 -22.07
C HIS A 585 37.40 -33.57 -20.80
N ASN A 586 38.66 -34.00 -20.74
CA ASN A 586 39.62 -33.62 -19.70
C ASN A 586 40.99 -33.32 -20.34
N THR A 587 41.71 -32.30 -19.86
CA THR A 587 42.95 -31.82 -20.47
C THR A 587 44.08 -32.85 -20.50
N SER A 588 44.05 -33.88 -19.66
CA SER A 588 45.07 -34.95 -19.66
C SER A 588 45.15 -35.71 -21.00
N SER A 589 44.08 -35.73 -21.81
CA SER A 589 44.09 -36.29 -23.18
C SER A 589 44.51 -35.30 -24.28
N PHE A 590 44.74 -34.03 -23.93
CA PHE A 590 45.01 -32.92 -24.86
C PHE A 590 46.27 -32.12 -24.47
N MET A 591 47.10 -32.66 -23.58
CA MET A 591 48.33 -32.01 -23.11
C MET A 591 49.25 -31.62 -24.27
N ASN A 592 49.81 -30.41 -24.18
CA ASN A 592 50.69 -29.79 -25.17
C ASN A 592 50.05 -29.58 -26.57
N GLN A 593 48.74 -29.81 -26.73
CA GLN A 593 48.05 -29.48 -27.98
C GLN A 593 47.71 -27.98 -28.01
N THR A 594 48.06 -27.31 -29.11
CA THR A 594 47.68 -25.93 -29.38
C THR A 594 46.32 -25.87 -30.10
N MET A 595 45.40 -25.06 -29.56
CA MET A 595 44.03 -24.91 -30.04
C MET A 595 43.69 -23.44 -30.28
N LEU A 596 42.67 -23.16 -31.11
CA LEU A 596 42.16 -21.81 -31.33
C LEU A 596 41.10 -21.46 -30.27
N ALA A 597 41.40 -20.50 -29.41
CA ALA A 597 40.46 -19.94 -28.45
C ALA A 597 39.66 -18.81 -29.10
N ARG A 598 38.56 -19.15 -29.79
CA ARG A 598 37.76 -18.17 -30.57
C ARG A 598 37.09 -17.10 -29.70
N GLY A 599 36.86 -17.36 -28.42
CA GLY A 599 36.33 -16.36 -27.50
C GLY A 599 36.44 -16.77 -26.04
N LYS A 600 36.27 -15.78 -25.17
CA LYS A 600 36.38 -15.88 -23.71
C LYS A 600 35.08 -15.46 -23.02
N TYR A 601 34.85 -16.02 -21.84
CA TYR A 601 33.69 -15.79 -20.99
C TYR A 601 34.18 -15.52 -19.57
N GLN A 602 33.99 -14.30 -19.08
CA GLN A 602 34.38 -13.91 -17.72
C GLN A 602 33.22 -14.24 -16.78
N HIS A 603 33.24 -15.45 -16.25
CA HIS A 603 32.13 -16.02 -15.50
C HIS A 603 32.05 -15.39 -14.10
N PHE A 604 30.83 -15.19 -13.59
CA PHE A 604 30.52 -14.64 -12.27
C PHE A 604 31.19 -15.39 -11.10
N ASN A 605 31.71 -16.60 -11.32
CA ASN A 605 32.49 -17.35 -10.33
C ASN A 605 33.94 -16.84 -10.20
N GLY A 606 34.36 -15.86 -11.02
CA GLY A 606 35.69 -15.26 -11.01
C GLY A 606 36.73 -15.95 -11.91
N SER A 607 36.34 -16.97 -12.69
CA SER A 607 37.23 -17.64 -13.65
C SER A 607 36.90 -17.25 -15.10
N THR A 608 37.92 -17.09 -15.94
CA THR A 608 37.74 -16.96 -17.39
C THR A 608 37.65 -18.34 -18.03
N TYR A 609 36.70 -18.54 -18.94
CA TYR A 609 36.59 -19.76 -19.75
C TYR A 609 36.77 -19.44 -21.23
N LEU A 610 37.64 -20.20 -21.91
CA LEU A 610 37.92 -20.12 -23.33
C LEU A 610 37.12 -21.18 -24.10
N SER A 611 36.48 -20.78 -25.19
CA SER A 611 35.82 -21.69 -26.14
C SER A 611 36.84 -22.21 -27.15
N LEU A 612 37.23 -23.49 -27.03
CA LEU A 612 38.35 -24.09 -27.76
C LEU A 612 37.92 -24.85 -29.01
N TYR A 613 38.65 -24.60 -30.09
CA TYR A 613 38.48 -25.19 -31.40
C TYR A 613 39.80 -25.83 -31.86
N GLY A 614 39.73 -27.07 -32.35
CA GLY A 614 40.87 -27.75 -32.95
C GLY A 614 40.93 -27.52 -34.46
N ASN A 615 41.66 -28.40 -35.15
CA ASN A 615 41.73 -28.42 -36.61
C ASN A 615 40.31 -28.55 -37.24
N ASN A 616 40.18 -28.07 -38.47
CA ASN A 616 38.94 -28.07 -39.25
C ASN A 616 37.75 -27.37 -38.52
N ASN A 617 38.02 -26.37 -37.69
CA ASN A 617 37.03 -25.65 -36.87
C ASN A 617 36.18 -26.56 -35.94
N LYS A 618 36.63 -27.77 -35.62
CA LYS A 618 35.92 -28.68 -34.70
C LYS A 618 35.95 -28.12 -33.28
N TRP A 619 34.78 -28.01 -32.64
CA TRP A 619 34.66 -27.50 -31.27
C TRP A 619 34.82 -28.58 -30.19
N TYR A 620 35.63 -28.29 -29.17
CA TYR A 620 35.98 -29.26 -28.11
C TYR A 620 35.40 -28.92 -26.73
N GLY A 621 35.01 -27.67 -26.47
CA GLY A 621 34.38 -27.27 -25.20
C GLY A 621 34.84 -25.92 -24.68
N TYR A 622 34.34 -25.57 -23.50
CA TYR A 622 34.83 -24.48 -22.66
C TYR A 622 35.87 -25.00 -21.66
N LEU A 623 37.06 -24.41 -21.62
CA LEU A 623 38.13 -24.74 -20.67
C LEU A 623 38.49 -23.49 -19.85
N ASN A 624 38.83 -23.63 -18.56
CA ASN A 624 39.37 -22.50 -17.77
C ASN A 624 40.68 -22.01 -18.42
N GLU A 625 40.81 -20.70 -18.66
CA GLU A 625 42.01 -20.05 -19.20
C GLU A 625 43.29 -20.43 -18.42
N ASP A 626 43.19 -20.62 -17.10
CA ASP A 626 44.29 -21.06 -16.23
C ASP A 626 44.93 -22.38 -16.66
N ALA A 627 44.21 -23.24 -17.39
CA ALA A 627 44.71 -24.54 -17.87
C ALA A 627 45.51 -24.45 -19.19
N THR A 628 45.72 -23.23 -19.69
CA THR A 628 46.33 -22.96 -20.99
C THR A 628 47.53 -22.01 -20.89
N SER A 629 48.32 -21.91 -21.96
CA SER A 629 49.37 -20.91 -22.14
C SER A 629 49.27 -20.28 -23.53
N ILE A 630 49.74 -19.04 -23.66
CA ILE A 630 49.95 -18.35 -24.96
C ILE A 630 51.43 -18.34 -25.38
N ASP A 631 52.31 -19.05 -24.66
CA ASP A 631 53.75 -18.93 -24.86
C ASP A 631 54.21 -19.47 -26.22
N ALA A 632 53.56 -20.48 -26.81
CA ALA A 632 53.80 -20.86 -28.20
C ALA A 632 53.58 -19.70 -29.20
N GLU A 633 52.62 -18.79 -28.93
CA GLU A 633 52.38 -17.59 -29.75
C GLU A 633 53.39 -16.46 -29.44
N LYS A 634 53.98 -16.44 -28.24
CA LYS A 634 55.13 -15.58 -27.89
C LYS A 634 56.41 -16.09 -28.56
N LEU A 635 56.71 -17.39 -28.47
CA LEU A 635 57.95 -17.97 -29.00
C LEU A 635 57.96 -18.11 -30.52
N ALA A 636 56.81 -18.21 -31.20
CA ALA A 636 56.75 -17.99 -32.65
C ALA A 636 57.25 -16.58 -33.06
N ARG A 637 56.97 -15.55 -32.24
CA ARG A 637 57.48 -14.18 -32.45
C ARG A 637 58.95 -14.05 -32.06
N VAL A 638 59.39 -14.72 -30.99
CA VAL A 638 60.83 -14.81 -30.64
C VAL A 638 61.62 -15.49 -31.77
N GLN A 639 61.14 -16.60 -32.34
CA GLN A 639 61.82 -17.27 -33.47
C GLN A 639 61.98 -16.34 -34.67
N LYS A 640 60.94 -15.57 -35.04
CA LYS A 640 61.03 -14.57 -36.12
C LYS A 640 62.07 -13.48 -35.80
N MET A 641 62.11 -13.02 -34.55
CA MET A 641 63.09 -12.03 -34.09
C MET A 641 64.52 -12.59 -34.11
N LEU A 642 64.75 -13.80 -33.59
CA LEU A 642 66.05 -14.47 -33.58
C LEU A 642 66.58 -14.68 -35.01
N ASN A 643 65.74 -15.17 -35.93
CA ASN A 643 66.10 -15.32 -37.34
C ASN A 643 66.47 -13.98 -38.00
N SER A 644 65.79 -12.88 -37.62
CA SER A 644 65.99 -11.56 -38.22
C SER A 644 67.17 -10.77 -37.66
N LYS A 645 67.59 -11.01 -36.41
CA LYS A 645 68.63 -10.23 -35.72
C LYS A 645 69.89 -11.02 -35.37
N TYR A 646 69.77 -12.33 -35.15
CA TYR A 646 70.80 -13.14 -34.50
C TYR A 646 71.12 -14.45 -35.25
N SER A 647 70.72 -14.57 -36.52
CA SER A 647 71.10 -15.69 -37.39
C SER A 647 72.57 -15.58 -37.80
N SER A 648 73.47 -16.10 -36.95
CA SER A 648 74.92 -16.10 -37.18
C SER A 648 75.57 -17.35 -36.58
N PRO A 649 76.57 -17.97 -37.25
CA PRO A 649 77.29 -19.14 -36.72
C PRO A 649 78.06 -18.86 -35.43
N ASN A 650 78.26 -17.58 -35.06
CA ASN A 650 78.90 -17.20 -33.80
C ASN A 650 77.99 -17.35 -32.57
N PHE A 651 76.69 -17.56 -32.76
CA PHE A 651 75.72 -17.76 -31.67
C PHE A 651 75.15 -19.19 -31.67
N GLY A 652 74.86 -19.69 -30.47
CA GLY A 652 73.89 -20.74 -30.21
C GLY A 652 72.88 -20.21 -29.20
N ILE A 653 71.64 -19.98 -29.61
CA ILE A 653 70.58 -19.41 -28.77
C ILE A 653 69.46 -20.44 -28.65
N TYR A 654 68.99 -20.68 -27.44
CA TYR A 654 67.82 -21.51 -27.18
C TYR A 654 66.93 -20.87 -26.11
N VAL A 655 65.66 -20.69 -26.44
CA VAL A 655 64.63 -20.12 -25.58
C VAL A 655 63.52 -21.15 -25.43
N SER A 656 63.01 -21.40 -24.22
CA SER A 656 61.87 -22.30 -24.02
C SER A 656 60.98 -21.91 -22.85
N SER A 657 59.66 -21.96 -23.06
CA SER A 657 58.67 -21.76 -21.99
C SER A 657 58.71 -22.92 -21.00
N LEU A 658 58.66 -22.61 -19.69
CA LEU A 658 58.49 -23.61 -18.64
C LEU A 658 57.01 -23.96 -18.42
N ALA A 659 56.07 -23.26 -19.07
CA ALA A 659 54.63 -23.47 -18.96
C ALA A 659 54.07 -24.45 -20.02
N ASP A 660 54.50 -24.35 -21.28
CA ASP A 660 54.02 -25.24 -22.36
C ASP A 660 55.11 -25.99 -23.14
N ASN A 661 56.40 -25.81 -22.79
CA ASN A 661 57.57 -26.41 -23.45
C ASN A 661 57.74 -26.03 -24.93
N SER A 662 57.01 -25.02 -25.42
CA SER A 662 57.34 -24.39 -26.70
C SER A 662 58.75 -23.78 -26.64
N ASN A 663 59.42 -23.68 -27.79
CA ASN A 663 60.79 -23.21 -27.90
C ASN A 663 61.03 -22.38 -29.16
N ALA A 664 62.11 -21.59 -29.13
CA ALA A 664 62.65 -20.84 -30.26
C ALA A 664 64.18 -20.90 -30.20
N SER A 665 64.86 -21.05 -31.35
CA SER A 665 66.30 -21.28 -31.38
C SER A 665 67.00 -20.82 -32.66
N VAL A 666 68.26 -20.41 -32.53
CA VAL A 666 69.23 -20.31 -33.63
C VAL A 666 70.43 -21.16 -33.24
N ASN A 667 70.82 -22.12 -34.09
CA ASN A 667 71.95 -23.04 -33.86
C ASN A 667 71.93 -23.76 -32.50
N GLY A 668 70.76 -23.97 -31.88
CA GLY A 668 70.68 -24.44 -30.48
C GLY A 668 71.33 -25.79 -30.19
N ASN A 669 71.52 -26.62 -31.22
CA ASN A 669 72.19 -27.93 -31.15
C ASN A 669 73.70 -27.85 -31.43
N LYS A 670 74.25 -26.70 -31.85
CA LYS A 670 75.69 -26.55 -32.08
C LYS A 670 76.44 -26.69 -30.76
N ILE A 671 77.46 -27.55 -30.74
CA ILE A 671 78.34 -27.73 -29.59
C ILE A 671 79.32 -26.55 -29.50
N PHE A 672 79.52 -26.04 -28.28
CA PHE A 672 80.52 -25.04 -27.92
C PHE A 672 81.39 -25.58 -26.77
N THR A 673 82.57 -24.98 -26.58
CA THR A 673 83.36 -25.16 -25.34
C THR A 673 82.58 -24.60 -24.16
N ALA A 674 82.03 -25.46 -23.31
CA ALA A 674 81.02 -25.10 -22.30
C ALA A 674 81.47 -24.06 -21.26
N ALA A 675 82.78 -23.92 -21.06
CA ALA A 675 83.37 -23.11 -20.00
C ALA A 675 82.70 -23.41 -18.63
N SER A 676 82.52 -22.39 -17.78
CA SER A 676 81.82 -22.55 -16.48
C SER A 676 80.30 -22.83 -16.55
N THR A 677 79.68 -22.94 -17.74
CA THR A 677 78.32 -23.53 -17.82
C THR A 677 78.36 -25.04 -17.61
N GLY A 678 79.49 -25.70 -17.93
CA GLY A 678 79.76 -27.11 -17.67
C GLY A 678 79.82 -27.53 -16.20
N LYS A 679 79.49 -26.62 -15.27
CA LYS A 679 79.34 -26.87 -13.82
C LYS A 679 77.90 -27.28 -13.46
N LEU A 680 76.92 -26.96 -14.31
CA LEU A 680 75.52 -27.30 -14.11
C LEU A 680 75.27 -28.81 -13.87
N PRO A 681 75.96 -29.77 -14.51
CA PRO A 681 75.79 -31.20 -14.20
C PRO A 681 76.10 -31.56 -12.74
N ALA A 682 77.23 -31.10 -12.20
CA ALA A 682 77.61 -31.36 -10.81
C ALA A 682 76.67 -30.66 -9.82
N MET A 683 76.29 -29.41 -10.13
CA MET A 683 75.35 -28.63 -9.33
C MET A 683 73.94 -29.25 -9.30
N TYR A 684 73.42 -29.67 -10.47
CA TYR A 684 72.14 -30.36 -10.61
C TYR A 684 72.13 -31.64 -9.77
N TYR A 685 73.10 -32.53 -9.99
CA TYR A 685 73.10 -33.86 -9.37
C TYR A 685 73.34 -33.80 -7.86
N THR A 686 74.21 -32.91 -7.39
CA THR A 686 74.41 -32.72 -5.94
C THR A 686 73.12 -32.22 -5.28
N GLN A 687 72.44 -31.23 -5.87
CA GLN A 687 71.14 -30.77 -5.36
C GLN A 687 70.07 -31.88 -5.45
N LYS A 688 70.08 -32.71 -6.49
CA LYS A 688 69.19 -33.86 -6.64
C LYS A 688 69.35 -34.85 -5.49
N MET A 689 70.59 -35.24 -5.19
CA MET A 689 70.90 -36.16 -4.09
C MET A 689 70.57 -35.57 -2.71
N ILE A 690 70.70 -34.24 -2.52
CA ILE A 690 70.22 -33.54 -1.32
C ILE A 690 68.69 -33.57 -1.23
N ASN A 691 67.98 -33.26 -2.32
CA ASN A 691 66.51 -33.28 -2.36
C ASN A 691 65.94 -34.70 -2.13
N GLU A 692 66.64 -35.73 -2.63
CA GLU A 692 66.37 -37.15 -2.39
C GLU A 692 66.84 -37.65 -1.00
N LYS A 693 67.39 -36.77 -0.15
CA LYS A 693 67.95 -37.07 1.19
C LYS A 693 69.09 -38.10 1.22
N LYS A 694 69.75 -38.33 0.08
CA LYS A 694 70.92 -39.21 -0.07
C LYS A 694 72.24 -38.54 0.34
N LEU A 695 72.26 -37.21 0.35
CA LEU A 695 73.36 -36.40 0.88
C LEU A 695 72.83 -35.37 1.87
N ASP A 696 73.54 -35.18 2.98
CA ASP A 696 73.32 -34.07 3.90
C ASP A 696 73.99 -32.79 3.35
N PRO A 697 73.24 -31.69 3.10
CA PRO A 697 73.81 -30.43 2.63
C PRO A 697 74.81 -29.79 3.61
N ASN A 698 74.66 -30.07 4.91
CA ASN A 698 75.42 -29.44 5.99
C ASN A 698 76.63 -30.26 6.44
N ARG A 699 76.64 -31.58 6.19
CA ARG A 699 77.79 -32.45 6.44
C ARG A 699 79.03 -31.85 5.82
N LYS A 700 80.07 -31.69 6.65
CA LYS A 700 81.37 -31.20 6.21
C LYS A 700 82.21 -32.34 5.66
N TYR A 701 82.92 -32.07 4.57
CA TYR A 701 83.89 -32.95 3.95
C TYR A 701 85.26 -32.26 3.92
N LEU A 702 86.33 -33.06 3.95
CA LEU A 702 87.71 -32.58 4.02
C LEU A 702 88.16 -32.04 2.65
N TYR A 703 88.70 -30.82 2.62
CA TYR A 703 89.33 -30.27 1.44
C TYR A 703 90.77 -30.81 1.31
N THR A 704 90.92 -31.82 0.46
CA THR A 704 92.22 -32.37 0.02
C THR A 704 92.37 -32.22 -1.48
N ASP A 705 93.57 -32.49 -2.00
CA ASP A 705 93.81 -32.46 -3.44
C ASP A 705 93.09 -33.56 -4.23
N ALA A 706 92.51 -34.57 -3.57
CA ALA A 706 91.79 -35.66 -4.23
C ALA A 706 90.64 -35.16 -5.13
N ILE A 707 90.05 -33.99 -4.84
CA ILE A 707 89.02 -33.38 -5.69
C ILE A 707 89.55 -33.01 -7.09
N ASN A 708 90.86 -32.80 -7.24
CA ASN A 708 91.52 -32.50 -8.50
C ASN A 708 91.96 -33.76 -9.28
N GLN A 709 91.77 -34.94 -8.70
CA GLN A 709 92.30 -36.23 -9.20
C GLN A 709 91.17 -37.20 -9.59
N MET A 710 89.99 -36.67 -9.97
CA MET A 710 88.85 -37.49 -10.38
C MET A 710 89.15 -38.24 -11.69
N PRO A 711 88.81 -39.55 -11.82
CA PRO A 711 89.16 -40.35 -13.00
C PRO A 711 88.54 -39.90 -14.34
N VAL A 712 87.55 -39.01 -14.32
CA VAL A 712 86.81 -38.57 -15.52
C VAL A 712 87.27 -37.18 -15.96
N TYR A 713 86.99 -36.13 -15.16
CA TYR A 713 87.46 -34.76 -15.38
C TYR A 713 87.52 -33.96 -14.07
N SER A 714 88.48 -33.05 -13.99
CA SER A 714 88.55 -31.98 -12.99
C SER A 714 88.76 -30.63 -13.70
N TYR A 715 88.18 -29.55 -13.17
CA TYR A 715 88.55 -28.18 -13.54
C TYR A 715 89.97 -27.87 -13.04
N MET A 716 90.64 -26.94 -13.73
CA MET A 716 91.96 -26.44 -13.31
C MET A 716 91.95 -25.84 -11.89
N ARG A 717 93.13 -25.85 -11.26
CA ARG A 717 93.34 -25.39 -9.87
C ARG A 717 93.04 -23.89 -9.67
N GLY A 718 93.53 -23.05 -10.60
CA GLY A 718 93.31 -21.61 -10.60
C GLY A 718 92.03 -21.18 -11.31
N GLY A 719 91.77 -19.87 -11.38
CA GLY A 719 90.68 -19.27 -12.16
C GLY A 719 89.66 -18.54 -11.27
N ALA A 720 88.36 -18.68 -11.58
CA ALA A 720 87.29 -18.13 -10.75
C ALA A 720 87.00 -19.06 -9.56
N GLY A 721 86.88 -18.50 -8.34
CA GLY A 721 86.51 -19.25 -7.15
C GLY A 721 87.08 -18.70 -5.83
N ILE A 722 86.50 -19.15 -4.73
CA ILE A 722 86.92 -18.86 -3.35
C ILE A 722 87.76 -20.02 -2.79
N LEU A 723 87.40 -21.28 -3.08
CA LEU A 723 88.02 -22.45 -2.46
C LEU A 723 89.51 -22.62 -2.80
N GLN A 724 89.93 -22.19 -3.99
CA GLN A 724 91.35 -22.14 -4.40
C GLN A 724 92.23 -21.32 -3.44
N GLY A 725 91.66 -20.30 -2.76
CA GLY A 725 92.35 -19.45 -1.80
C GLY A 725 92.14 -19.88 -0.34
N LYS A 726 91.87 -21.16 -0.09
CA LYS A 726 91.70 -21.75 1.25
C LYS A 726 92.76 -22.84 1.48
N PRO A 727 93.23 -23.03 2.72
CA PRO A 727 94.21 -24.07 3.01
C PRO A 727 93.58 -25.46 2.90
N LEU A 728 94.33 -26.40 2.32
CA LEU A 728 94.03 -27.83 2.39
C LEU A 728 93.99 -28.27 3.86
N GLY A 729 93.20 -29.31 4.16
CA GLY A 729 92.88 -29.71 5.54
C GLY A 729 91.66 -29.01 6.14
N SER A 730 91.14 -27.96 5.48
CA SER A 730 89.88 -27.30 5.85
C SER A 730 88.65 -28.20 5.63
N TYR A 731 87.53 -27.89 6.29
CA TYR A 731 86.28 -28.67 6.21
C TYR A 731 85.10 -27.81 5.71
N TYR A 732 84.47 -28.21 4.60
CA TYR A 732 83.37 -27.47 3.96
C TYR A 732 82.13 -28.33 3.68
N SER A 733 80.94 -27.71 3.70
CA SER A 733 79.67 -28.40 3.42
C SER A 733 79.29 -28.34 1.94
N LEU A 734 78.47 -29.30 1.48
CA LEU A 734 77.99 -29.33 0.09
C LEU A 734 77.13 -28.10 -0.26
N ASP A 735 76.35 -27.57 0.69
CA ASP A 735 75.63 -26.30 0.51
C ASP A 735 76.59 -25.12 0.30
N THR A 736 77.68 -25.03 1.08
CA THR A 736 78.71 -24.00 0.90
C THR A 736 79.30 -24.07 -0.51
N MET A 737 79.54 -25.29 -1.02
CA MET A 737 80.10 -25.50 -2.36
C MET A 737 79.09 -25.24 -3.47
N LEU A 738 77.80 -25.57 -3.29
CA LEU A 738 76.72 -25.17 -4.21
C LEU A 738 76.61 -23.64 -4.29
N ASN A 739 76.66 -22.96 -3.15
CA ASN A 739 76.64 -21.52 -3.03
C ASN A 739 77.83 -20.88 -3.78
N TRP A 740 79.06 -21.34 -3.52
CA TRP A 740 80.24 -20.76 -4.16
C TRP A 740 80.35 -21.08 -5.66
N THR A 741 79.97 -22.30 -6.07
CA THR A 741 79.97 -22.72 -7.48
C THR A 741 78.92 -21.99 -8.31
N ALA A 742 77.76 -21.67 -7.70
CA ALA A 742 76.76 -20.79 -8.32
C ALA A 742 77.25 -19.33 -8.36
N LYS A 743 77.46 -18.71 -7.18
CA LYS A 743 77.63 -17.25 -7.05
C LYS A 743 78.93 -16.71 -7.61
N TYR A 744 80.03 -17.40 -7.38
CA TYR A 744 81.39 -16.97 -7.76
C TYR A 744 81.97 -17.81 -8.89
N SER A 745 81.18 -18.73 -9.45
CA SER A 745 81.60 -19.63 -10.53
C SER A 745 82.83 -20.48 -10.17
N ASP A 746 82.91 -20.96 -8.92
CA ASP A 746 84.10 -21.62 -8.36
C ASP A 746 84.57 -22.86 -9.15
N ASN A 747 85.84 -22.90 -9.56
CA ASN A 747 86.50 -24.04 -10.20
C ASN A 747 86.75 -25.18 -9.21
N GLN A 748 87.31 -24.87 -8.04
CA GLN A 748 87.62 -25.87 -7.01
C GLN A 748 86.34 -26.32 -6.28
N GLY A 749 85.37 -25.41 -6.09
CA GLY A 749 84.02 -25.75 -5.63
C GLY A 749 83.30 -26.73 -6.58
N ALA A 750 83.42 -26.54 -7.89
CA ALA A 750 82.89 -27.50 -8.87
C ALA A 750 83.57 -28.87 -8.79
N ASN A 751 84.88 -28.92 -8.52
CA ASN A 751 85.60 -30.17 -8.28
C ASN A 751 85.16 -30.86 -6.99
N PHE A 752 84.95 -30.10 -5.92
CA PHE A 752 84.45 -30.61 -4.64
C PHE A 752 83.03 -31.20 -4.77
N LEU A 753 82.14 -30.51 -5.51
CA LEU A 753 80.82 -31.04 -5.89
C LEU A 753 80.94 -32.28 -6.78
N GLY A 754 81.85 -32.28 -7.75
CA GLY A 754 82.16 -33.46 -8.58
C GLY A 754 82.53 -34.67 -7.74
N TYR A 755 83.47 -34.50 -6.81
CA TYR A 755 84.04 -35.56 -5.99
C TYR A 755 83.04 -36.08 -4.94
N TYR A 756 82.53 -35.21 -4.07
CA TYR A 756 81.67 -35.60 -2.94
C TYR A 756 80.16 -35.59 -3.25
N GLY A 757 79.69 -34.73 -4.15
CA GLY A 757 78.27 -34.57 -4.47
C GLY A 757 77.79 -35.38 -5.67
N ALA A 758 78.66 -35.59 -6.66
CA ALA A 758 78.41 -36.33 -7.90
C ALA A 758 79.18 -37.66 -7.99
N ASN A 759 79.72 -38.14 -6.86
CA ASN A 759 80.44 -39.40 -6.72
C ASN A 759 81.53 -39.60 -7.80
N GLN A 760 82.40 -38.60 -7.96
CA GLN A 760 83.47 -38.54 -8.97
C GLN A 760 82.99 -38.70 -10.43
N TYR A 761 81.76 -38.25 -10.71
CA TYR A 761 81.06 -38.42 -11.99
C TYR A 761 80.81 -39.90 -12.37
N ASP A 762 80.28 -40.70 -11.44
CA ASP A 762 79.97 -42.11 -11.65
C ASP A 762 78.97 -42.37 -12.81
N ALA A 763 78.83 -43.64 -13.21
CA ALA A 763 77.94 -44.02 -14.30
C ALA A 763 76.46 -43.67 -14.05
N ARG A 764 75.99 -43.58 -12.80
CA ARG A 764 74.61 -43.20 -12.47
C ARG A 764 74.40 -41.72 -12.76
N MET A 765 75.35 -40.88 -12.32
CA MET A 765 75.35 -39.45 -12.60
C MET A 765 75.46 -39.18 -14.10
N ARG A 766 76.37 -39.83 -14.82
CA ARG A 766 76.50 -39.66 -16.27
C ARG A 766 75.22 -40.07 -17.01
N ASN A 767 74.55 -41.14 -16.60
CA ASN A 767 73.31 -41.59 -17.23
C ASN A 767 72.12 -40.64 -16.94
N GLU A 768 72.00 -40.11 -15.71
CA GLU A 768 71.02 -39.08 -15.35
C GLU A 768 71.19 -37.83 -16.22
N ILE A 769 72.41 -37.29 -16.32
CA ILE A 769 72.71 -36.13 -17.16
C ILE A 769 72.45 -36.41 -18.64
N SER A 770 72.81 -37.61 -19.12
CA SER A 770 72.57 -38.04 -20.51
C SER A 770 71.08 -38.06 -20.86
N SER A 771 70.24 -38.53 -19.93
CA SER A 771 68.78 -38.55 -20.05
C SER A 771 68.19 -37.14 -20.20
N ILE A 772 68.70 -36.17 -19.41
CA ILE A 772 68.23 -34.78 -19.44
C ILE A 772 68.59 -34.07 -20.76
N ILE A 773 69.80 -34.28 -21.27
CA ILE A 773 70.28 -33.59 -22.49
C ILE A 773 69.87 -34.30 -23.80
N GLY A 774 69.51 -35.58 -23.73
CA GLY A 774 69.09 -36.40 -24.87
C GLY A 774 70.24 -36.96 -25.71
N ARG A 775 71.44 -37.07 -25.14
CA ARG A 775 72.63 -37.72 -25.72
C ARG A 775 73.56 -38.21 -24.62
N THR A 776 74.50 -39.10 -24.93
CA THR A 776 75.56 -39.49 -24.00
C THR A 776 76.37 -38.27 -23.53
N TRP A 777 76.48 -38.11 -22.21
CA TRP A 777 77.30 -37.08 -21.57
C TRP A 777 78.69 -37.63 -21.25
N TYR A 778 79.67 -37.25 -22.07
CA TYR A 778 81.06 -37.67 -21.90
C TYR A 778 81.85 -36.73 -20.98
N SER A 779 81.67 -35.41 -21.09
CA SER A 779 82.53 -34.40 -20.45
C SER A 779 81.76 -33.12 -20.10
N PRO A 780 82.12 -32.40 -19.01
CA PRO A 780 81.57 -31.09 -18.72
C PRO A 780 81.94 -30.01 -19.75
N PHE A 781 82.99 -30.22 -20.57
CA PHE A 781 83.57 -29.15 -21.39
C PHE A 781 82.94 -28.96 -22.78
N GLN A 782 81.97 -29.79 -23.19
CA GLN A 782 81.28 -29.67 -24.48
C GLN A 782 79.76 -29.70 -24.31
N ILE A 783 79.10 -28.61 -24.69
CA ILE A 783 77.64 -28.46 -24.54
C ILE A 783 77.04 -27.56 -25.63
N SER A 784 75.77 -27.79 -25.98
CA SER A 784 74.99 -26.89 -26.83
C SER A 784 74.02 -26.03 -26.02
N ALA A 785 73.49 -24.95 -26.62
CA ALA A 785 72.55 -24.04 -25.94
C ALA A 785 71.26 -24.76 -25.51
N ARG A 786 70.77 -25.70 -26.33
CA ARG A 786 69.63 -26.57 -26.01
C ARG A 786 69.90 -27.44 -24.79
N GLU A 787 71.08 -28.05 -24.70
CA GLU A 787 71.46 -28.94 -23.59
C GLU A 787 71.62 -28.17 -22.27
N ASN A 788 72.23 -26.98 -22.33
CA ASN A 788 72.29 -26.04 -21.20
C ASN A 788 70.88 -25.63 -20.74
N ALA A 789 69.98 -25.31 -21.70
CA ALA A 789 68.59 -24.99 -21.40
C ALA A 789 67.82 -26.18 -20.78
N MET A 790 68.09 -27.42 -21.23
CA MET A 790 67.49 -28.64 -20.66
C MET A 790 67.97 -28.90 -19.23
N LEU A 791 69.26 -28.74 -18.95
CA LEU A 791 69.82 -28.88 -17.60
C LEU A 791 69.24 -27.84 -16.64
N ILE A 792 69.21 -26.55 -17.01
CA ILE A 792 68.66 -25.53 -16.11
C ILE A 792 67.13 -25.67 -15.96
N SER A 793 66.43 -26.19 -16.97
CA SER A 793 65.01 -26.57 -16.84
C SER A 793 64.80 -27.75 -15.88
N ALA A 794 65.73 -28.70 -15.83
CA ALA A 794 65.72 -29.78 -14.84
C ALA A 794 66.04 -29.26 -13.43
N MET A 795 67.03 -28.36 -13.29
CA MET A 795 67.34 -27.67 -12.03
C MET A 795 66.15 -26.86 -11.49
N TYR A 796 65.43 -26.14 -12.37
CA TYR A 796 64.19 -25.46 -12.02
C TYR A 796 63.11 -26.42 -11.51
N ARG A 797 62.88 -27.53 -12.24
CA ARG A 797 61.83 -28.50 -11.89
C ARG A 797 62.11 -29.31 -10.63
N GLN A 798 63.36 -29.58 -10.27
CA GLN A 798 63.70 -30.20 -8.99
C GLN A 798 63.73 -29.20 -7.82
N GLY A 799 63.90 -27.90 -8.11
CA GLY A 799 64.03 -26.85 -7.10
C GLY A 799 65.25 -27.04 -6.19
N GLY A 800 65.10 -26.63 -4.93
CA GLY A 800 66.20 -26.61 -3.96
C GLY A 800 67.05 -25.33 -4.03
N GLN A 801 67.94 -25.21 -3.05
CA GLN A 801 68.63 -23.96 -2.72
C GLN A 801 69.59 -23.46 -3.82
N VAL A 802 70.15 -24.34 -4.66
CA VAL A 802 71.03 -23.97 -5.78
C VAL A 802 70.38 -22.95 -6.73
N MET A 803 69.07 -23.03 -6.96
CA MET A 803 68.35 -22.08 -7.81
C MET A 803 68.31 -20.68 -7.18
N ARG A 804 68.23 -20.58 -5.85
CA ARG A 804 68.30 -19.30 -5.12
C ARG A 804 69.71 -18.72 -5.12
N TYR A 805 70.75 -19.56 -5.06
CA TYR A 805 72.13 -19.10 -5.21
C TYR A 805 72.42 -18.57 -6.61
N MET A 806 71.84 -19.18 -7.65
CA MET A 806 71.92 -18.70 -9.03
C MET A 806 71.13 -17.40 -9.31
N GLN A 807 70.24 -16.97 -8.39
CA GLN A 807 69.53 -15.68 -8.46
C GLN A 807 70.26 -14.51 -7.80
N ASN A 808 71.46 -14.73 -7.24
CA ASN A 808 72.14 -13.78 -6.37
C ASN A 808 73.67 -13.89 -6.55
N THR A 809 74.18 -13.82 -7.79
CA THR A 809 75.59 -14.05 -8.14
C THR A 809 76.40 -12.75 -8.17
N VAL A 810 77.73 -12.83 -8.27
CA VAL A 810 78.56 -11.61 -8.51
C VAL A 810 78.56 -11.19 -9.98
N PHE A 811 77.65 -11.73 -10.79
CA PHE A 811 77.55 -11.53 -12.23
C PHE A 811 76.15 -11.03 -12.66
N ASP A 812 75.26 -10.74 -11.71
CA ASP A 812 73.88 -10.31 -11.96
C ASP A 812 73.81 -8.98 -12.73
N ASN A 813 74.87 -8.16 -12.67
CA ASN A 813 75.04 -6.90 -13.40
C ASN A 813 75.60 -7.04 -14.83
N GLN A 814 75.59 -8.23 -15.42
CA GLN A 814 76.07 -8.49 -16.79
C GLN A 814 75.31 -9.62 -17.48
N ARG A 815 75.54 -9.79 -18.79
CA ARG A 815 74.96 -10.86 -19.62
C ARG A 815 73.43 -10.92 -19.51
N ILE A 816 72.80 -12.08 -19.22
CA ILE A 816 71.33 -12.22 -19.28
C ILE A 816 70.63 -11.37 -18.21
N ALA A 817 71.18 -11.28 -17.00
CA ALA A 817 70.52 -10.70 -15.85
C ALA A 817 70.45 -9.16 -15.87
N ARG A 818 71.52 -8.50 -16.32
CA ARG A 818 71.80 -7.05 -16.15
C ARG A 818 70.61 -6.10 -16.25
N ASP A 819 69.84 -6.26 -17.32
CA ASP A 819 68.84 -5.26 -17.76
C ASP A 819 67.39 -5.70 -17.43
N LEU A 820 67.19 -6.89 -16.85
CA LEU A 820 65.85 -7.45 -16.66
C LEU A 820 65.22 -7.03 -15.32
N PRO A 821 63.99 -6.46 -15.31
CA PRO A 821 63.31 -6.01 -14.10
C PRO A 821 62.60 -7.16 -13.35
N VAL A 822 63.15 -8.37 -13.41
CA VAL A 822 62.60 -9.61 -12.82
C VAL A 822 63.76 -10.49 -12.31
N PRO A 823 63.54 -11.39 -11.33
CA PRO A 823 64.57 -12.33 -10.90
C PRO A 823 65.07 -13.22 -12.05
N VAL A 824 66.38 -13.45 -12.09
CA VAL A 824 67.05 -14.27 -13.10
C VAL A 824 67.95 -15.27 -12.39
N ALA A 825 67.67 -16.58 -12.49
CA ALA A 825 68.55 -17.62 -11.96
C ALA A 825 69.52 -18.06 -13.06
N HIS A 826 70.79 -17.62 -13.04
CA HIS A 826 71.73 -17.84 -14.14
C HIS A 826 73.08 -18.46 -13.78
N LYS A 827 73.79 -18.96 -14.80
CA LYS A 827 75.16 -19.48 -14.69
C LYS A 827 75.98 -19.05 -15.91
N ILE A 828 76.86 -18.07 -15.69
CA ILE A 828 77.80 -17.63 -16.72
C ILE A 828 78.83 -18.70 -17.10
N GLY A 829 79.32 -18.62 -18.34
CA GLY A 829 80.53 -19.27 -18.82
C GLY A 829 81.50 -18.27 -19.44
N ASP A 830 82.80 -18.54 -19.29
CA ASP A 830 83.88 -17.72 -19.82
C ASP A 830 85.14 -18.57 -20.02
N VAL A 831 85.68 -18.64 -21.24
CA VAL A 831 87.04 -19.15 -21.53
C VAL A 831 87.50 -18.60 -22.89
N GLY A 832 88.63 -17.89 -22.93
CA GLY A 832 89.18 -17.33 -24.17
C GLY A 832 88.17 -16.44 -24.93
N SER A 833 87.83 -16.86 -26.15
CA SER A 833 86.86 -16.19 -27.03
C SER A 833 85.40 -16.64 -26.82
N TYR A 834 85.13 -17.59 -25.91
CA TYR A 834 83.81 -18.11 -25.61
C TYR A 834 83.20 -17.40 -24.39
N ARG A 835 82.14 -16.64 -24.60
CA ARG A 835 81.39 -15.93 -23.54
C ARG A 835 79.96 -16.44 -23.53
N HIS A 836 79.49 -16.94 -22.39
CA HIS A 836 78.23 -17.68 -22.31
C HIS A 836 77.38 -17.24 -21.13
N ASP A 837 76.08 -17.47 -21.25
CA ASP A 837 75.16 -17.47 -20.12
C ASP A 837 73.99 -18.44 -20.34
N VAL A 838 73.38 -18.89 -19.26
CA VAL A 838 72.16 -19.68 -19.28
C VAL A 838 71.36 -19.43 -18.03
N ALA A 839 70.06 -19.14 -18.19
CA ALA A 839 69.21 -18.64 -17.14
C ALA A 839 67.78 -19.19 -17.17
N VAL A 840 67.13 -19.22 -16.00
CA VAL A 840 65.67 -19.11 -15.87
C VAL A 840 65.33 -17.65 -15.59
N VAL A 841 64.48 -17.05 -16.42
CA VAL A 841 63.94 -15.71 -16.24
C VAL A 841 62.53 -15.80 -15.64
N TYR A 842 62.32 -15.18 -14.48
CA TYR A 842 61.06 -15.26 -13.73
C TYR A 842 60.08 -14.15 -14.17
N ALA A 843 59.79 -14.13 -15.48
CA ALA A 843 58.74 -13.31 -16.07
C ALA A 843 57.32 -13.82 -15.73
N GLY A 844 56.28 -13.10 -16.18
CA GLY A 844 54.87 -13.47 -15.91
C GLY A 844 54.47 -14.88 -16.37
N SER A 845 55.15 -15.41 -17.40
CA SER A 845 55.34 -16.85 -17.58
C SER A 845 56.86 -17.14 -17.55
N PRO A 846 57.36 -17.95 -16.61
CA PRO A 846 58.79 -18.26 -16.55
C PRO A 846 59.30 -18.98 -17.80
N TYR A 847 60.48 -18.57 -18.28
CA TYR A 847 61.13 -19.18 -19.43
C TYR A 847 62.62 -19.36 -19.19
N VAL A 848 63.22 -20.26 -19.97
CA VAL A 848 64.66 -20.48 -20.02
C VAL A 848 65.24 -19.79 -21.24
N LEU A 849 66.41 -19.18 -21.07
CA LEU A 849 67.24 -18.62 -22.13
C LEU A 849 68.68 -19.13 -21.95
N SER A 850 69.23 -19.78 -22.97
CA SER A 850 70.66 -20.05 -23.08
C SER A 850 71.24 -19.30 -24.28
N VAL A 851 72.36 -18.63 -24.06
CA VAL A 851 73.12 -17.89 -25.08
C VAL A 851 74.58 -18.34 -25.01
N MET A 852 74.95 -19.19 -25.96
CA MET A 852 76.31 -19.62 -26.22
C MET A 852 76.90 -18.72 -27.33
N THR A 853 78.15 -18.29 -27.18
CA THR A 853 78.83 -17.43 -28.17
C THR A 853 80.29 -17.84 -28.33
N GLN A 854 80.84 -17.64 -29.52
CA GLN A 854 82.27 -17.85 -29.85
C GLN A 854 82.84 -16.57 -30.48
N ASN A 855 84.15 -16.55 -30.75
CA ASN A 855 84.81 -15.48 -31.49
C ASN A 855 84.70 -14.08 -30.85
N GLY A 856 84.65 -14.02 -29.51
CA GLY A 856 84.85 -12.78 -28.75
C GLY A 856 83.62 -11.89 -28.57
N MET A 857 82.40 -12.42 -28.74
CA MET A 857 81.19 -11.61 -28.58
C MET A 857 81.07 -10.99 -27.17
N SER A 858 80.74 -9.70 -27.12
CA SER A 858 80.62 -8.94 -25.87
C SER A 858 79.45 -9.39 -24.98
N TYR A 859 79.55 -9.11 -23.67
CA TYR A 859 78.45 -9.32 -22.73
C TYR A 859 77.20 -8.52 -23.12
N ASP A 860 77.35 -7.30 -23.66
CA ASP A 860 76.25 -6.46 -24.14
C ASP A 860 75.45 -7.11 -25.27
N THR A 861 76.07 -8.01 -26.03
CA THR A 861 75.36 -8.78 -27.06
C THR A 861 74.44 -9.82 -26.40
N ILE A 862 74.89 -10.46 -25.32
CA ILE A 862 74.05 -11.37 -24.52
C ILE A 862 72.92 -10.61 -23.81
N SER A 863 73.20 -9.42 -23.25
CA SER A 863 72.19 -8.55 -22.63
C SER A 863 71.15 -8.06 -23.64
N ARG A 864 71.56 -7.65 -24.85
CA ARG A 864 70.62 -7.27 -25.93
C ARG A 864 69.72 -8.43 -26.37
N ILE A 865 70.27 -9.65 -26.53
CA ILE A 865 69.47 -10.86 -26.80
C ILE A 865 68.46 -11.10 -25.67
N SER A 866 68.89 -10.97 -24.41
CA SER A 866 68.03 -11.11 -23.22
C SER A 866 66.85 -10.14 -23.25
N ASN A 867 67.12 -8.85 -23.50
CA ASN A 867 66.11 -7.79 -23.57
C ASN A 867 65.11 -8.01 -24.72
N ASP A 868 65.60 -8.35 -25.91
CA ASP A 868 64.74 -8.64 -27.07
C ASP A 868 63.79 -9.83 -26.78
N VAL A 869 64.31 -10.91 -26.20
CA VAL A 869 63.49 -12.08 -25.80
C VAL A 869 62.49 -11.69 -24.71
N TYR A 870 62.92 -11.00 -23.65
CA TYR A 870 62.06 -10.56 -22.55
C TYR A 870 60.95 -9.62 -23.02
N SER A 871 61.23 -8.74 -23.99
CA SER A 871 60.24 -7.81 -24.55
C SER A 871 59.01 -8.50 -25.15
N ILE A 872 59.19 -9.73 -25.68
CA ILE A 872 58.16 -10.58 -26.27
C ILE A 872 57.56 -11.57 -25.25
N MET A 873 58.38 -12.03 -24.28
CA MET A 873 58.01 -13.07 -23.32
C MET A 873 57.32 -12.57 -22.04
N LYS A 874 57.42 -11.28 -21.70
CA LYS A 874 56.75 -10.68 -20.53
C LYS A 874 55.22 -10.75 -20.57
#